data_AF-A0A564SUT6-F1
#
_entry.id   AF-A0A564SUT6-F1
#
_cell.length_a   1.000
_cell.length_b   1.000
_cell.length_c   1.000
_cell.angle_alpha   90.00
_cell.angle_beta   90.00
_cell.angle_gamma   90.00
#
_symmetry.space_group_name_H-M   'P 1'
#
loop_
_entity.id
_entity.type
_entity.pdbx_description
1 polymer ?
#
loop_
_entity_poly.entity_id
_entity_poly.type
_entity_poly.pdbx_seq_one_letter_code
_entity_poly.pdbx_strand_id
1 'polypeptide(L)'
;MKKLIFRLTIMLSALILFPFQAVEACTGFIVGKNLTADGSTLYGRTEDLEPNHNKVFKVHPAKDNQAGEKLIDEANGFEWQLPAHSYKYTSVSDVTPKDGIFDEVGFNEHGVSISATVSAKANKAIQKVDPYVEKGLAESIMTTVVLPHVKTAREGVELIAEIVKKQGAAEGNIVTIADKTGVWYMEILSGHQYVAIKYPDDKYSIFPNTFFLGSVDFNDKENVIASENVEKVARDANSYKEIDGKFHISQSYNPPMAEADRSRAWAGIKALNPDAPVNYDDKYFDLLQSSNKKISVADVMRMQRNRFEGTQFKPLDQMELDGKGIPQRGKNDPVYKYPLGNPNVMEAHIFQLKDNIPASMGGGTMWLSVGSPRFAPYLPYYGNINNTYAAYQVDTTQYNKDSWYWVASHIYDMAAKHQKLFGNSIQEKWKALEARLIDEQAKLDEQYAATGGASSEEVTASSMERAEEVFKEMKALEAEMEEKIKNEQTPPSSSSEPSSSTSESSSTTSSTSSTSQSQSSSSTNETSTSSSSDVEKPKPSETSDTLVDTATGVRLQNADLVKANLKLAVKKTIEENADSYDITLTNPKGEAVSQVSSTLVTVPVKQGATVESVYAMKDGKQAEKFDFVLNKDQTISFKTTHFSTYKVNYKVVKKAPKPKKRGFLPSTGEKVTFLGLAGIVILGVVIFILAKRSKKNHE
;
A
#
# COMPACT_ATOMS: atom_id res chain seq x y z
N MET A 1 -15.64 -50.70 -14.59
CA MET A 1 -15.06 -49.90 -15.69
C MET A 1 -15.72 -48.52 -15.85
N LYS A 2 -16.94 -48.36 -16.42
CA LYS A 2 -17.52 -47.02 -16.73
C LYS A 2 -17.49 -45.99 -15.57
N LYS A 3 -17.83 -46.38 -14.33
CA LYS A 3 -17.77 -45.48 -13.14
C LYS A 3 -16.34 -45.10 -12.69
N LEU A 4 -15.34 -45.93 -13.00
CA LEU A 4 -13.94 -45.64 -12.69
C LEU A 4 -13.33 -44.70 -13.74
N ILE A 5 -13.63 -44.95 -15.03
CA ILE A 5 -13.25 -44.07 -16.14
C ILE A 5 -13.86 -42.69 -15.93
N PHE A 6 -15.16 -42.58 -15.65
CA PHE A 6 -15.81 -41.28 -15.39
C PHE A 6 -15.20 -40.50 -14.21
N ARG A 7 -14.77 -41.21 -13.15
CA ARG A 7 -14.06 -40.57 -12.01
C ARG A 7 -12.64 -40.14 -12.37
N LEU A 8 -11.91 -40.94 -13.16
CA LEU A 8 -10.61 -40.50 -13.71
C LEU A 8 -10.79 -39.31 -14.64
N THR A 9 -11.79 -39.28 -15.52
CA THR A 9 -12.03 -38.14 -16.42
C THR A 9 -12.34 -36.87 -15.65
N ILE A 10 -13.10 -36.94 -14.54
CA ILE A 10 -13.36 -35.78 -13.67
C ILE A 10 -12.11 -35.34 -12.90
N MET A 11 -11.28 -36.27 -12.40
CA MET A 11 -10.00 -35.91 -11.79
C MET A 11 -9.03 -35.28 -12.81
N LEU A 12 -8.97 -35.82 -14.04
CA LEU A 12 -8.10 -35.30 -15.09
C LEU A 12 -8.58 -33.95 -15.63
N SER A 13 -9.88 -33.69 -15.70
CA SER A 13 -10.39 -32.36 -16.05
C SER A 13 -10.32 -31.36 -14.90
N ALA A 14 -10.32 -31.80 -13.63
CA ALA A 14 -10.00 -30.94 -12.48
C ALA A 14 -8.49 -30.57 -12.43
N LEU A 15 -7.61 -31.44 -12.93
CA LEU A 15 -6.17 -31.19 -13.08
C LEU A 15 -5.79 -30.33 -14.30
N ILE A 16 -6.73 -30.03 -15.20
CA ILE A 16 -6.52 -29.22 -16.43
C ILE A 16 -7.35 -27.92 -16.40
N LEU A 17 -7.96 -27.58 -15.25
CA LEU A 17 -8.80 -26.38 -15.06
C LEU A 17 -8.33 -25.49 -13.91
N PHE A 18 -7.01 -25.31 -13.80
CA PHE A 18 -6.46 -24.04 -13.34
C PHE A 18 -5.87 -23.32 -14.56
N PRO A 19 -6.66 -22.48 -15.28
CA PRO A 19 -6.03 -21.33 -15.92
C PRO A 19 -5.37 -20.54 -14.80
N PHE A 20 -4.05 -20.36 -14.83
CA PHE A 20 -3.39 -19.37 -13.99
C PHE A 20 -4.11 -18.04 -14.24
N GLN A 21 -4.74 -17.50 -13.20
CA GLN A 21 -5.44 -16.24 -13.26
C GLN A 21 -4.48 -15.21 -12.69
N ALA A 22 -3.52 -14.77 -13.52
CA ALA A 22 -2.74 -13.58 -13.24
C ALA A 22 -3.69 -12.49 -12.73
N VAL A 23 -3.48 -12.05 -11.50
CA VAL A 23 -4.37 -11.09 -10.87
C VAL A 23 -3.94 -9.73 -11.39
N GLU A 24 -4.76 -9.17 -12.27
CA GLU A 24 -4.58 -7.83 -12.85
C GLU A 24 -4.77 -6.73 -11.78
N ALA A 25 -3.85 -6.67 -10.81
CA ALA A 25 -3.90 -5.81 -9.63
C ALA A 25 -2.61 -4.99 -9.40
N CYS A 26 -1.53 -5.30 -10.13
CA CYS A 26 -0.26 -4.58 -10.10
C CYS A 26 -0.46 -3.10 -10.43
N THR A 27 0.13 -2.18 -9.65
CA THR A 27 -0.04 -0.73 -9.89
C THR A 27 1.30 -0.03 -9.93
N GLY A 28 1.70 0.41 -11.12
CA GLY A 28 2.93 1.16 -11.33
C GLY A 28 2.76 2.67 -11.16
N PHE A 29 3.87 3.35 -10.88
CA PHE A 29 3.94 4.80 -10.84
C PHE A 29 5.31 5.32 -11.31
N ILE A 30 5.33 6.57 -11.78
CA ILE A 30 6.55 7.36 -12.00
C ILE A 30 6.30 8.78 -11.48
N VAL A 31 7.30 9.43 -10.90
CA VAL A 31 7.33 10.84 -10.53
C VAL A 31 8.68 11.41 -10.99
N GLY A 32 8.65 12.27 -12.01
CA GLY A 32 9.85 12.93 -12.51
C GLY A 32 10.47 13.91 -11.51
N LYS A 33 11.79 14.10 -11.60
CA LYS A 33 12.55 14.87 -10.61
C LYS A 33 12.18 16.34 -10.43
N ASN A 34 11.57 16.97 -11.43
CA ASN A 34 11.07 18.34 -11.27
C ASN A 34 9.81 18.40 -10.38
N LEU A 35 9.13 17.27 -10.13
CA LEU A 35 7.98 17.18 -9.21
C LEU A 35 8.32 16.66 -7.81
N THR A 36 9.51 16.11 -7.57
CA THR A 36 9.88 15.60 -6.24
C THR A 36 10.44 16.67 -5.31
N ALA A 37 10.37 16.42 -4.00
CA ALA A 37 10.81 17.36 -2.97
C ALA A 37 12.34 17.52 -2.89
N ASP A 38 13.10 16.46 -3.20
CA ASP A 38 14.56 16.38 -3.11
C ASP A 38 15.28 16.39 -4.47
N GLY A 39 14.53 16.43 -5.59
CA GLY A 39 15.09 16.35 -6.94
C GLY A 39 15.47 14.92 -7.37
N SER A 40 15.03 13.89 -6.64
CA SER A 40 15.14 12.49 -7.08
C SER A 40 14.07 12.13 -8.12
N THR A 41 14.28 11.11 -8.95
CA THR A 41 13.19 10.50 -9.73
C THR A 41 12.67 9.29 -8.96
N LEU A 42 11.35 9.22 -8.72
CA LEU A 42 10.70 8.10 -8.02
C LEU A 42 9.95 7.22 -9.02
N TYR A 43 10.13 5.90 -9.01
CA TYR A 43 9.30 4.98 -9.79
C TYR A 43 9.26 3.56 -9.19
N GLY A 44 8.30 2.74 -9.60
CA GLY A 44 8.15 1.35 -9.15
C GLY A 44 6.71 0.86 -9.27
N ARG A 45 6.38 -0.28 -8.65
CA ARG A 45 5.00 -0.79 -8.57
C ARG A 45 4.65 -1.40 -7.21
N THR A 46 3.36 -1.70 -7.01
CA THR A 46 2.96 -2.89 -6.24
C THR A 46 2.94 -4.09 -7.18
N GLU A 47 3.49 -5.21 -6.74
CA GLU A 47 3.31 -6.52 -7.37
C GLU A 47 2.16 -7.25 -6.68
N ASP A 48 1.20 -7.77 -7.44
CA ASP A 48 -0.04 -8.31 -6.92
C ASP A 48 -0.41 -9.64 -7.58
N LEU A 49 -0.64 -10.69 -6.79
CA LEU A 49 -1.06 -12.01 -7.29
C LEU A 49 -2.14 -12.63 -6.36
N GLU A 50 -1.95 -13.84 -5.84
CA GLU A 50 -2.74 -14.36 -4.71
C GLU A 50 -2.04 -14.09 -3.36
N PRO A 51 -2.79 -13.90 -2.27
CA PRO A 51 -2.21 -13.86 -0.93
C PRO A 51 -1.50 -15.17 -0.60
N ASN A 52 -0.43 -15.11 0.20
CA ASN A 52 0.41 -16.25 0.59
C ASN A 52 1.26 -16.85 -0.55
N HIS A 53 1.72 -16.00 -1.45
CA HIS A 53 2.68 -16.32 -2.50
C HIS A 53 4.03 -15.63 -2.20
N ASN A 54 5.04 -16.44 -1.84
CA ASN A 54 6.30 -15.98 -1.24
C ASN A 54 7.27 -15.37 -2.28
N LYS A 55 7.80 -14.18 -1.97
CA LYS A 55 8.83 -13.47 -2.74
C LYS A 55 10.17 -13.46 -2.00
N VAL A 56 11.26 -13.72 -2.73
CA VAL A 56 12.62 -13.84 -2.19
C VAL A 56 13.58 -12.82 -2.82
N PHE A 57 14.18 -11.96 -2.00
CA PHE A 57 15.13 -10.93 -2.45
C PHE A 57 16.55 -11.52 -2.53
N LYS A 58 17.08 -11.67 -3.74
CA LYS A 58 18.32 -12.40 -4.08
C LYS A 58 19.35 -11.50 -4.78
N VAL A 59 20.62 -11.91 -4.73
CA VAL A 59 21.69 -11.35 -5.57
C VAL A 59 22.24 -12.47 -6.44
N HIS A 60 22.16 -12.29 -7.76
CA HIS A 60 22.70 -13.20 -8.76
C HIS A 60 24.12 -12.73 -9.14
N PRO A 61 25.16 -13.57 -8.99
CA PRO A 61 26.53 -13.19 -9.35
C PRO A 61 26.70 -13.10 -10.87
N ALA A 62 27.64 -12.25 -11.31
CA ALA A 62 28.08 -12.23 -12.71
C ALA A 62 28.65 -13.60 -13.11
N LYS A 63 28.38 -14.04 -14.35
CA LYS A 63 28.87 -15.32 -14.89
C LYS A 63 29.16 -15.27 -16.38
N ASP A 64 30.09 -16.09 -16.83
CA ASP A 64 30.28 -16.42 -18.24
C ASP A 64 29.34 -17.58 -18.62
N ASN A 65 28.65 -17.45 -19.75
CA ASN A 65 27.73 -18.46 -20.27
C ASN A 65 28.43 -19.34 -21.32
N GLN A 66 27.99 -20.58 -21.46
CA GLN A 66 28.52 -21.49 -22.46
C GLN A 66 28.11 -21.07 -23.89
N ALA A 67 28.97 -21.34 -24.87
CA ALA A 67 28.68 -21.02 -26.27
C ALA A 67 27.45 -21.82 -26.76
N GLY A 68 26.38 -21.12 -27.14
CA GLY A 68 25.11 -21.74 -27.53
C GLY A 68 24.17 -22.08 -26.36
N GLU A 69 24.48 -21.66 -25.13
CA GLU A 69 23.58 -21.78 -23.98
C GLU A 69 22.31 -20.95 -24.21
N LYS A 70 21.15 -21.49 -23.82
CA LYS A 70 19.86 -20.80 -23.92
C LYS A 70 19.26 -20.60 -22.55
N LEU A 71 18.69 -19.42 -22.34
CA LEU A 71 17.68 -19.22 -21.31
C LEU A 71 16.36 -19.79 -21.85
N ILE A 72 15.68 -20.59 -21.05
CA ILE A 72 14.39 -21.19 -21.39
C ILE A 72 13.42 -20.83 -20.27
N ASP A 73 12.26 -20.29 -20.64
CA ASP A 73 11.15 -20.12 -19.71
C ASP A 73 10.36 -21.43 -19.61
N GLU A 74 10.30 -22.04 -18.43
CA GLU A 74 9.51 -23.27 -18.21
C GLU A 74 7.99 -22.99 -18.28
N ALA A 75 7.55 -21.74 -18.06
CA ALA A 75 6.15 -21.35 -18.01
C ALA A 75 5.45 -21.42 -19.37
N ASN A 76 6.08 -20.87 -20.42
CA ASN A 76 5.53 -20.80 -21.78
C ASN A 76 6.41 -21.45 -22.85
N GLY A 77 7.65 -21.84 -22.52
CA GLY A 77 8.59 -22.43 -23.47
C GLY A 77 9.19 -21.43 -24.47
N PHE A 78 9.29 -20.15 -24.12
CA PHE A 78 10.15 -19.15 -24.76
C PHE A 78 11.62 -19.56 -24.63
N GLU A 79 12.40 -19.32 -25.69
CA GLU A 79 13.83 -19.60 -25.72
C GLU A 79 14.60 -18.35 -26.17
N TRP A 80 15.69 -18.02 -25.47
CA TRP A 80 16.57 -16.93 -25.87
C TRP A 80 18.04 -17.34 -25.77
N GLN A 81 18.82 -17.00 -26.80
CA GLN A 81 20.24 -17.29 -26.86
C GLN A 81 20.99 -16.38 -25.89
N LEU A 82 21.59 -16.95 -24.84
CA LEU A 82 22.37 -16.16 -23.89
C LEU A 82 23.61 -15.56 -24.59
N PRO A 83 23.96 -14.30 -24.28
CA PRO A 83 25.24 -13.72 -24.64
C PRO A 83 26.36 -14.38 -23.82
N ALA A 84 27.61 -14.18 -24.23
CA ALA A 84 28.77 -14.83 -23.59
C ALA A 84 28.95 -14.49 -22.09
N HIS A 85 28.37 -13.39 -21.61
CA HIS A 85 28.48 -12.93 -20.23
C HIS A 85 27.16 -12.36 -19.72
N SER A 86 26.83 -12.66 -18.47
CA SER A 86 25.70 -12.11 -17.70
C SER A 86 26.25 -11.32 -16.51
N TYR A 87 25.83 -10.06 -16.37
CA TYR A 87 26.21 -9.16 -15.28
C TYR A 87 25.59 -9.56 -13.95
N LYS A 88 26.20 -9.13 -12.84
CA LYS A 88 25.63 -9.22 -11.49
C LYS A 88 24.35 -8.40 -11.44
N TYR A 89 23.28 -8.97 -10.86
CA TYR A 89 22.03 -8.25 -10.61
C TYR A 89 21.33 -8.69 -9.32
N THR A 90 20.41 -7.87 -8.83
CA THR A 90 19.49 -8.22 -7.73
C THR A 90 18.12 -8.58 -8.31
N SER A 91 17.37 -9.45 -7.65
CA SER A 91 15.98 -9.76 -8.03
C SER A 91 15.09 -9.91 -6.80
N VAL A 92 13.78 -9.71 -6.97
CA VAL A 92 12.76 -10.13 -5.99
C VAL A 92 11.93 -11.23 -6.64
N SER A 93 12.46 -12.45 -6.57
CA SER A 93 11.97 -13.58 -7.36
C SER A 93 10.80 -14.33 -6.70
N ASP A 94 10.04 -15.07 -7.50
CA ASP A 94 9.14 -16.11 -6.99
C ASP A 94 9.93 -17.33 -6.44
N VAL A 95 9.22 -18.18 -5.69
CA VAL A 95 9.70 -19.49 -5.18
C VAL A 95 9.20 -20.68 -6.02
N THR A 96 8.56 -20.40 -7.16
CA THR A 96 7.93 -21.39 -8.06
C THR A 96 8.47 -21.30 -9.50
N PRO A 97 9.79 -21.49 -9.73
CA PRO A 97 10.46 -21.23 -11.01
C PRO A 97 9.92 -22.01 -12.23
N LYS A 98 9.13 -23.07 -12.00
CA LYS A 98 8.46 -23.86 -13.05
C LYS A 98 7.27 -23.14 -13.68
N ASP A 99 6.63 -22.26 -12.92
CA ASP A 99 5.51 -21.44 -13.34
C ASP A 99 5.99 -20.09 -13.90
N GLY A 100 7.30 -19.83 -13.82
CA GLY A 100 8.04 -18.65 -14.28
C GLY A 100 9.14 -18.27 -13.29
N ILE A 101 10.25 -17.66 -13.75
CA ILE A 101 11.33 -17.22 -12.84
C ILE A 101 10.91 -15.97 -12.06
N PHE A 102 10.16 -15.06 -12.71
CA PHE A 102 9.62 -13.83 -12.15
C PHE A 102 10.64 -13.07 -11.29
N ASP A 103 11.82 -12.74 -11.85
CA ASP A 103 12.83 -11.94 -11.14
C ASP A 103 12.36 -10.49 -10.88
N GLU A 104 11.30 -10.04 -11.58
CA GLU A 104 10.54 -8.78 -11.50
C GLU A 104 11.34 -7.47 -11.46
N VAL A 105 12.09 -7.25 -10.38
CA VAL A 105 12.62 -5.96 -9.97
C VAL A 105 14.05 -6.06 -9.44
N GLY A 106 14.89 -5.11 -9.84
CA GLY A 106 16.19 -4.92 -9.21
C GLY A 106 17.14 -4.02 -9.98
N PHE A 107 18.40 -4.00 -9.53
CA PHE A 107 19.53 -3.32 -10.17
C PHE A 107 20.50 -4.31 -10.80
N ASN A 108 21.25 -3.89 -11.82
CA ASN A 108 22.50 -4.53 -12.22
C ASN A 108 23.74 -3.72 -11.81
N GLU A 109 24.93 -4.31 -11.94
CA GLU A 109 26.21 -3.66 -11.59
C GLU A 109 26.57 -2.42 -12.43
N HIS A 110 25.87 -2.17 -13.55
CA HIS A 110 26.02 -0.97 -14.36
C HIS A 110 25.12 0.20 -13.91
N GLY A 111 24.24 -0.03 -12.92
CA GLY A 111 23.31 0.97 -12.43
C GLY A 111 22.07 1.13 -13.30
N VAL A 112 21.73 0.11 -14.08
CA VAL A 112 20.39 -0.02 -14.67
C VAL A 112 19.48 -0.68 -13.64
N SER A 113 18.26 -0.16 -13.50
CA SER A 113 17.20 -0.78 -12.72
C SER A 113 15.96 -1.02 -13.55
N ILE A 114 15.25 -2.12 -13.28
CA ILE A 114 14.00 -2.50 -13.94
C ILE A 114 12.89 -2.74 -12.91
N SER A 115 11.67 -2.44 -13.32
CA SER A 115 10.45 -2.97 -12.74
C SER A 115 9.59 -3.51 -13.89
N ALA A 116 9.49 -4.83 -13.94
CA ALA A 116 8.69 -5.60 -14.86
C ALA A 116 7.73 -6.49 -14.02
N THR A 117 6.43 -6.52 -14.28
CA THR A 117 5.67 -5.65 -15.19
C THR A 117 4.42 -5.03 -14.54
N VAL A 118 3.67 -4.22 -15.28
CA VAL A 118 2.25 -4.08 -15.02
C VAL A 118 1.52 -4.68 -16.22
N SER A 119 0.95 -5.87 -16.02
CA SER A 119 0.32 -6.65 -17.08
C SER A 119 -0.84 -5.87 -17.72
N ALA A 120 -1.00 -5.95 -19.04
CA ALA A 120 -1.97 -5.18 -19.81
C ALA A 120 -2.45 -5.95 -21.05
N LYS A 121 -3.62 -5.62 -21.60
CA LYS A 121 -4.22 -6.45 -22.67
C LYS A 121 -4.76 -5.62 -23.81
N ALA A 122 -4.41 -6.00 -25.03
CA ALA A 122 -5.01 -5.47 -26.24
C ALA A 122 -6.47 -5.93 -26.40
N ASN A 123 -7.28 -5.11 -27.06
CA ASN A 123 -8.63 -5.47 -27.43
C ASN A 123 -8.68 -6.61 -28.47
N LYS A 124 -9.85 -7.25 -28.54
CA LYS A 124 -10.14 -8.38 -29.44
C LYS A 124 -10.09 -8.05 -30.94
N ALA A 125 -9.91 -6.78 -31.33
CA ALA A 125 -9.74 -6.40 -32.73
C ALA A 125 -8.25 -6.38 -33.09
N ILE A 126 -7.41 -5.75 -32.27
CA ILE A 126 -5.95 -5.81 -32.37
C ILE A 126 -5.48 -7.27 -32.37
N GLN A 127 -5.96 -8.09 -31.42
CA GLN A 127 -5.60 -9.50 -31.28
C GLN A 127 -6.05 -10.41 -32.45
N LYS A 128 -6.80 -9.89 -33.43
CA LYS A 128 -7.08 -10.60 -34.70
C LYS A 128 -6.11 -10.25 -35.82
N VAL A 129 -5.43 -9.11 -35.71
CA VAL A 129 -4.48 -8.58 -36.71
C VAL A 129 -3.05 -8.94 -36.29
N ASP A 130 -2.74 -8.76 -35.01
CA ASP A 130 -1.45 -9.06 -34.39
C ASP A 130 -1.67 -9.79 -33.05
N PRO A 131 -2.02 -11.10 -33.08
CA PRO A 131 -2.22 -11.90 -31.88
C PRO A 131 -0.92 -12.05 -31.08
N TYR A 132 -1.03 -12.21 -29.76
CA TYR A 132 0.09 -12.64 -28.94
C TYR A 132 0.66 -14.00 -29.41
N VAL A 133 1.98 -14.17 -29.24
CA VAL A 133 2.72 -15.38 -29.63
C VAL A 133 2.91 -16.26 -28.41
N GLU A 134 2.36 -17.48 -28.43
CA GLU A 134 2.36 -18.41 -27.27
C GLU A 134 3.74 -18.61 -26.63
N LYS A 135 4.80 -18.66 -27.45
CA LYS A 135 6.22 -18.78 -27.04
C LYS A 135 7.00 -17.46 -27.17
N GLY A 136 6.31 -16.33 -27.07
CA GLY A 136 6.91 -15.00 -27.06
C GLY A 136 7.43 -14.60 -25.68
N LEU A 137 8.02 -13.42 -25.60
CA LEU A 137 8.48 -12.84 -24.32
C LEU A 137 7.28 -12.59 -23.38
N ALA A 138 7.44 -12.93 -22.10
CA ALA A 138 6.43 -12.80 -21.04
C ALA A 138 7.05 -12.25 -19.75
N GLU A 139 6.22 -11.77 -18.81
CA GLU A 139 6.58 -11.28 -17.47
C GLU A 139 7.50 -12.28 -16.74
N SER A 140 7.12 -13.55 -16.77
CA SER A 140 7.80 -14.73 -16.18
C SER A 140 9.30 -14.85 -16.41
N ILE A 141 9.86 -14.22 -17.44
CA ILE A 141 11.28 -14.30 -17.79
C ILE A 141 11.92 -12.94 -18.14
N MET A 142 11.13 -11.86 -18.20
CA MET A 142 11.56 -10.60 -18.80
C MET A 142 12.74 -9.96 -18.09
N THR A 143 12.71 -9.89 -16.75
CA THR A 143 13.80 -9.31 -15.95
C THR A 143 15.08 -10.14 -16.06
N THR A 144 14.98 -11.48 -16.07
CA THR A 144 16.12 -12.41 -16.25
C THR A 144 16.74 -12.30 -17.65
N VAL A 145 15.95 -11.99 -18.68
CA VAL A 145 16.44 -11.71 -20.04
C VAL A 145 17.13 -10.35 -20.11
N VAL A 146 16.58 -9.31 -19.48
CA VAL A 146 17.00 -7.92 -19.73
C VAL A 146 18.09 -7.46 -18.77
N LEU A 147 17.84 -7.53 -17.46
CA LEU A 147 18.66 -6.86 -16.44
C LEU A 147 20.13 -7.32 -16.43
N PRO A 148 20.47 -8.62 -16.47
CA PRO A 148 21.87 -9.06 -16.54
C PRO A 148 22.56 -8.85 -17.90
N HIS A 149 21.93 -8.26 -18.92
CA HIS A 149 22.49 -8.21 -20.28
C HIS A 149 22.62 -6.81 -20.89
N VAL A 150 22.36 -5.75 -20.12
CA VAL A 150 22.38 -4.35 -20.58
C VAL A 150 23.19 -3.43 -19.67
N LYS A 151 23.67 -2.30 -20.20
CA LYS A 151 24.47 -1.29 -19.48
C LYS A 151 23.76 0.05 -19.33
N THR A 152 22.70 0.27 -20.12
CA THR A 152 21.84 1.45 -20.03
C THR A 152 20.37 1.05 -20.05
N ALA A 153 19.50 1.91 -19.55
CA ALA A 153 18.05 1.73 -19.63
C ALA A 153 17.53 1.70 -21.06
N ARG A 154 18.17 2.49 -21.95
CA ARG A 154 17.87 2.50 -23.38
C ARG A 154 18.20 1.15 -24.03
N GLU A 155 19.36 0.57 -23.73
CA GLU A 155 19.71 -0.80 -24.17
C GLU A 155 18.69 -1.83 -23.68
N GLY A 156 18.16 -1.66 -22.45
CA GLY A 156 17.05 -2.47 -21.93
C GLY A 156 15.80 -2.41 -22.81
N VAL A 157 15.36 -1.21 -23.17
CA VAL A 157 14.21 -1.00 -24.07
C VAL A 157 14.49 -1.55 -25.46
N GLU A 158 15.68 -1.32 -26.00
CA GLU A 158 16.08 -1.77 -27.33
C GLU A 158 16.19 -3.30 -27.41
N LEU A 159 16.61 -3.97 -26.33
CA LEU A 159 16.63 -5.44 -26.23
C LEU A 159 15.21 -6.04 -26.20
N ILE A 160 14.30 -5.50 -25.38
CA ILE A 160 12.89 -5.93 -25.38
C ILE A 160 12.28 -5.70 -26.78
N ALA A 161 12.50 -4.52 -27.35
CA ALA A 161 12.03 -4.17 -28.69
C ALA A 161 12.55 -5.12 -29.78
N GLU A 162 13.82 -5.54 -29.72
CA GLU A 162 14.40 -6.52 -30.63
C GLU A 162 13.74 -7.90 -30.48
N ILE A 163 13.57 -8.37 -29.25
CA ILE A 163 12.98 -9.68 -28.96
C ILE A 163 11.51 -9.71 -29.39
N VAL A 164 10.71 -8.70 -29.03
CA VAL A 164 9.31 -8.62 -29.45
C VAL A 164 9.19 -8.50 -30.97
N LYS A 165 10.10 -7.79 -31.66
CA LYS A 165 10.13 -7.73 -33.13
C LYS A 165 10.46 -9.08 -33.79
N LYS A 166 11.29 -9.92 -33.16
CA LYS A 166 11.79 -11.19 -33.75
C LYS A 166 11.01 -12.44 -33.35
N GLN A 167 10.56 -12.50 -32.10
CA GLN A 167 9.96 -13.67 -31.45
C GLN A 167 8.53 -13.41 -30.95
N GLY A 168 8.11 -12.15 -30.93
CA GLY A 168 6.83 -11.71 -30.39
C GLY A 168 6.77 -11.68 -28.86
N ALA A 169 5.64 -11.20 -28.35
CA ALA A 169 5.26 -11.22 -26.94
C ALA A 169 4.08 -12.17 -26.71
N ALA A 170 4.08 -12.89 -25.60
CA ALA A 170 2.98 -13.79 -25.20
C ALA A 170 1.78 -13.07 -24.59
N GLU A 171 1.96 -11.80 -24.24
CA GLU A 171 1.00 -10.96 -23.52
C GLU A 171 1.36 -9.48 -23.70
N GLY A 172 0.49 -8.58 -23.23
CA GLY A 172 0.79 -7.17 -23.17
C GLY A 172 1.31 -6.83 -21.79
N ASN A 173 2.34 -5.99 -21.71
CA ASN A 173 2.99 -5.64 -20.46
C ASN A 173 3.47 -4.20 -20.51
N ILE A 174 3.47 -3.54 -19.36
CA ILE A 174 4.06 -2.23 -19.14
C ILE A 174 5.35 -2.44 -18.34
N VAL A 175 6.45 -1.87 -18.83
CA VAL A 175 7.79 -2.05 -18.25
C VAL A 175 8.39 -0.68 -17.97
N THR A 176 9.07 -0.55 -16.84
CA THR A 176 9.90 0.63 -16.55
C THR A 176 11.34 0.22 -16.36
N ILE A 177 12.24 0.86 -17.12
CA ILE A 177 13.68 0.63 -17.05
C ILE A 177 14.33 2.00 -16.86
N ALA A 178 15.27 2.13 -15.93
CA ALA A 178 15.88 3.40 -15.63
C ALA A 178 17.38 3.27 -15.35
N ASP A 179 18.08 4.38 -15.57
CA ASP A 179 19.48 4.57 -15.21
C ASP A 179 19.68 6.05 -14.83
N LYS A 180 20.93 6.48 -14.64
CA LYS A 180 21.24 7.88 -14.28
C LYS A 180 20.83 8.92 -15.33
N THR A 181 20.42 8.50 -16.54
CA THR A 181 19.92 9.40 -17.58
C THR A 181 18.41 9.63 -17.50
N GLY A 182 17.67 8.84 -16.70
CA GLY A 182 16.23 8.94 -16.50
C GLY A 182 15.50 7.60 -16.62
N VAL A 183 14.17 7.65 -16.55
CA VAL A 183 13.27 6.49 -16.69
C VAL A 183 12.78 6.37 -18.13
N TRP A 184 12.78 5.16 -18.67
CA TRP A 184 12.01 4.78 -19.85
C TRP A 184 10.74 4.04 -19.43
N TYR A 185 9.64 4.38 -20.08
CA TYR A 185 8.33 3.74 -19.93
C TYR A 185 7.96 3.07 -21.24
N MET A 186 7.76 1.74 -21.23
CA MET A 186 7.48 0.94 -22.41
C MET A 186 6.16 0.19 -22.26
N GLU A 187 5.33 0.23 -23.30
CA GLU A 187 4.14 -0.62 -23.44
C GLU A 187 4.38 -1.63 -24.56
N ILE A 188 4.28 -2.92 -24.24
CA ILE A 188 4.16 -4.02 -25.20
C ILE A 188 2.66 -4.16 -25.51
N LEU A 189 2.26 -3.71 -26.69
CA LEU A 189 0.87 -3.44 -27.04
C LEU A 189 0.12 -4.66 -27.61
N SER A 190 0.82 -5.50 -28.36
CA SER A 190 0.28 -6.71 -29.00
C SER A 190 1.42 -7.69 -29.34
N GLY A 191 1.17 -8.72 -30.16
CA GLY A 191 2.17 -9.74 -30.48
C GLY A 191 3.53 -9.19 -30.91
N HIS A 192 3.55 -8.15 -31.74
CA HIS A 192 4.79 -7.56 -32.27
C HIS A 192 4.82 -6.01 -32.19
N GLN A 193 3.80 -5.37 -31.58
CA GLN A 193 3.75 -3.92 -31.44
C GLN A 193 4.17 -3.46 -30.05
N TYR A 194 4.94 -2.39 -29.98
CA TYR A 194 5.38 -1.76 -28.75
C TYR A 194 5.65 -0.26 -28.98
N VAL A 195 5.51 0.54 -27.93
CA VAL A 195 5.96 1.94 -27.90
C VAL A 195 6.59 2.22 -26.54
N ALA A 196 7.75 2.85 -26.56
CA ALA A 196 8.45 3.32 -25.38
C ALA A 196 8.78 4.80 -25.50
N ILE A 197 8.65 5.51 -24.39
CA ILE A 197 9.05 6.92 -24.26
C ILE A 197 10.08 7.07 -23.16
N LYS A 198 11.02 8.00 -23.33
CA LYS A 198 11.79 8.55 -22.22
C LYS A 198 10.85 9.44 -21.41
N TYR A 199 10.71 9.13 -20.13
CA TYR A 199 9.70 9.74 -19.27
C TYR A 199 10.11 11.17 -18.89
N PRO A 200 9.22 12.17 -18.99
CA PRO A 200 9.57 13.57 -18.74
C PRO A 200 9.68 13.90 -17.25
N ASP A 201 10.72 14.67 -16.89
CA ASP A 201 11.05 15.05 -15.51
C ASP A 201 9.97 15.88 -14.80
N ASP A 202 9.03 16.50 -15.50
CA ASP A 202 8.00 17.41 -14.97
C ASP A 202 6.59 16.81 -14.90
N LYS A 203 6.47 15.48 -14.96
CA LYS A 203 5.21 14.73 -14.89
C LYS A 203 5.23 13.65 -13.81
N TYR A 204 4.05 13.17 -13.46
CA TYR A 204 3.88 11.92 -12.71
C TYR A 204 2.79 11.07 -13.36
N SER A 205 2.79 9.77 -13.06
CA SER A 205 1.88 8.78 -13.64
C SER A 205 1.49 7.74 -12.61
N ILE A 206 0.26 7.26 -12.71
CA ILE A 206 -0.24 6.07 -12.01
C ILE A 206 -0.85 5.17 -13.08
N PHE A 207 -0.32 3.96 -13.23
CA PHE A 207 -0.72 3.03 -14.29
C PHE A 207 -0.98 1.63 -13.70
N PRO A 208 -2.26 1.29 -13.45
CA PRO A 208 -2.71 -0.10 -13.29
C PRO A 208 -2.77 -0.87 -14.63
N ASN A 209 -3.44 -2.02 -14.66
CA ASN A 209 -3.35 -3.07 -15.68
C ASN A 209 -4.03 -2.77 -17.04
N THR A 210 -3.74 -1.61 -17.63
CA THR A 210 -4.24 -1.18 -18.94
C THR A 210 -3.24 -0.20 -19.57
N PHE A 211 -3.18 -0.08 -20.89
CA PHE A 211 -2.28 0.87 -21.54
C PHE A 211 -2.68 2.32 -21.25
N PHE A 212 -1.71 3.23 -21.13
CA PHE A 212 -1.89 4.64 -20.83
C PHE A 212 -1.28 5.59 -21.88
N LEU A 213 -0.40 5.13 -22.78
CA LEU A 213 0.23 6.01 -23.77
C LEU A 213 -0.80 6.79 -24.61
N GLY A 214 -0.58 8.10 -24.64
CA GLY A 214 -1.38 9.07 -25.38
C GLY A 214 -1.05 9.10 -26.86
N SER A 215 -0.84 10.32 -27.37
CA SER A 215 -0.16 10.55 -28.64
C SER A 215 1.34 10.71 -28.43
N VAL A 216 2.14 10.12 -29.33
CA VAL A 216 3.60 10.12 -29.29
C VAL A 216 4.13 10.63 -30.64
N ASP A 217 5.20 11.42 -30.63
CA ASP A 217 5.87 11.83 -31.87
C ASP A 217 6.89 10.77 -32.29
N PHE A 218 6.51 9.90 -33.24
CA PHE A 218 7.38 8.86 -33.76
C PHE A 218 8.60 9.39 -34.55
N ASN A 219 8.73 10.70 -34.77
CA ASN A 219 9.92 11.30 -35.35
C ASN A 219 11.03 11.57 -34.32
N ASP A 220 10.70 11.65 -33.03
CA ASP A 220 11.68 11.83 -31.95
C ASP A 220 12.47 10.54 -31.71
N LYS A 221 13.64 10.42 -32.34
CA LYS A 221 14.52 9.24 -32.19
C LYS A 221 15.36 9.27 -30.91
N GLU A 222 15.38 10.39 -30.20
CA GLU A 222 16.08 10.52 -28.92
C GLU A 222 15.22 9.95 -27.79
N ASN A 223 13.94 10.34 -27.72
CA ASN A 223 13.05 10.01 -26.62
C ASN A 223 11.98 8.97 -26.95
N VAL A 224 11.87 8.48 -28.20
CA VAL A 224 10.87 7.46 -28.58
C VAL A 224 11.52 6.26 -29.28
N ILE A 225 11.17 5.06 -28.81
CA ILE A 225 11.46 3.78 -29.46
C ILE A 225 10.11 3.09 -29.71
N ALA A 226 9.77 2.82 -30.97
CA ALA A 226 8.47 2.27 -31.33
C ALA A 226 8.60 1.21 -32.43
N SER A 227 7.70 0.23 -32.42
CA SER A 227 7.57 -0.76 -33.49
C SER A 227 7.12 -0.11 -34.80
N GLU A 228 7.62 -0.64 -35.91
CA GLU A 228 7.07 -0.34 -37.22
C GLU A 228 5.60 -0.80 -37.29
N ASN A 229 4.73 0.01 -37.88
CA ASN A 229 3.31 -0.27 -38.11
C ASN A 229 2.35 -0.18 -36.92
N VAL A 230 2.75 0.34 -35.75
CA VAL A 230 1.84 0.49 -34.58
C VAL A 230 0.52 1.23 -34.92
N GLU A 231 0.59 2.30 -35.71
CA GLU A 231 -0.62 2.99 -36.17
C GLU A 231 -1.42 2.15 -37.18
N LYS A 232 -0.72 1.48 -38.11
CA LYS A 232 -1.33 0.68 -39.18
C LYS A 232 -2.10 -0.51 -38.61
N VAL A 233 -1.56 -1.21 -37.61
CA VAL A 233 -2.24 -2.33 -36.93
C VAL A 233 -3.57 -1.88 -36.31
N ALA A 234 -3.61 -0.71 -35.66
CA ALA A 234 -4.86 -0.14 -35.15
C ALA A 234 -5.87 0.24 -36.25
N ARG A 235 -5.39 0.71 -37.41
CA ARG A 235 -6.24 1.00 -38.58
C ARG A 235 -6.80 -0.28 -39.21
N ASP A 236 -5.95 -1.29 -39.44
CA ASP A 236 -6.35 -2.61 -39.97
C ASP A 236 -7.35 -3.32 -39.04
N ALA A 237 -7.17 -3.18 -37.72
CA ALA A 237 -8.09 -3.69 -36.70
C ALA A 237 -9.43 -2.93 -36.63
N ASN A 238 -9.58 -1.81 -37.34
CA ASN A 238 -10.70 -0.87 -37.23
C ASN A 238 -10.92 -0.34 -35.78
N SER A 239 -9.86 -0.33 -34.95
CA SER A 239 -9.91 0.16 -33.57
C SER A 239 -9.34 1.57 -33.39
N TYR A 240 -8.56 2.05 -34.37
CA TYR A 240 -7.93 3.37 -34.43
C TYR A 240 -8.79 4.52 -33.86
N LYS A 241 -8.18 5.32 -32.98
CA LYS A 241 -8.73 6.54 -32.38
C LYS A 241 -7.77 7.70 -32.51
N GLU A 242 -8.36 8.88 -32.70
CA GLU A 242 -7.68 10.16 -32.56
C GLU A 242 -8.25 10.94 -31.37
N ILE A 243 -7.38 11.70 -30.72
CA ILE A 243 -7.75 12.82 -29.85
C ILE A 243 -6.95 14.03 -30.33
N ASP A 244 -7.60 15.18 -30.43
CA ASP A 244 -7.04 16.43 -30.98
C ASP A 244 -6.31 16.26 -32.33
N GLY A 245 -6.84 15.37 -33.19
CA GLY A 245 -6.32 15.09 -34.54
C GLY A 245 -5.02 14.26 -34.56
N LYS A 246 -4.67 13.62 -33.44
CA LYS A 246 -3.48 12.76 -33.32
C LYS A 246 -3.87 11.35 -32.92
N PHE A 247 -3.18 10.35 -33.48
CA PHE A 247 -3.30 8.96 -33.07
C PHE A 247 -3.12 8.82 -31.55
N HIS A 248 -4.05 8.15 -30.89
CA HIS A 248 -3.98 7.90 -29.45
C HIS A 248 -3.84 6.39 -29.22
N ILE A 249 -2.68 5.98 -28.69
CA ILE A 249 -2.26 4.57 -28.62
C ILE A 249 -3.21 3.78 -27.72
N SER A 250 -3.31 4.16 -26.45
CA SER A 250 -4.13 3.42 -25.47
C SER A 250 -5.61 3.34 -25.87
N GLN A 251 -6.22 4.42 -26.35
CA GLN A 251 -7.62 4.41 -26.81
C GLN A 251 -7.85 3.56 -28.08
N SER A 252 -6.80 3.28 -28.86
CA SER A 252 -6.87 2.40 -30.03
C SER A 252 -6.59 0.93 -29.70
N TYR A 253 -5.80 0.67 -28.66
CA TYR A 253 -5.32 -0.65 -28.29
C TYR A 253 -6.08 -1.30 -27.13
N ASN A 254 -6.53 -0.53 -26.14
CA ASN A 254 -7.20 -1.08 -24.96
C ASN A 254 -8.60 -1.66 -25.26
N PRO A 255 -9.06 -2.66 -24.46
CA PRO A 255 -10.47 -2.90 -24.22
C PRO A 255 -11.10 -1.75 -23.40
N PRO A 256 -12.42 -1.75 -23.14
CA PRO A 256 -13.00 -0.85 -22.15
C PRO A 256 -12.31 -1.02 -20.79
N MET A 257 -11.86 0.10 -20.19
CA MET A 257 -11.15 0.13 -18.91
C MET A 257 -11.93 -0.60 -17.81
N ALA A 258 -11.30 -1.52 -17.08
CA ALA A 258 -11.97 -2.25 -16.01
C ALA A 258 -12.14 -1.37 -14.76
N GLU A 259 -13.11 -1.73 -13.91
CA GLU A 259 -13.40 -0.99 -12.68
C GLU A 259 -12.23 -0.97 -11.71
N ALA A 260 -11.47 -2.07 -11.63
CA ALA A 260 -10.29 -2.18 -10.77
C ALA A 260 -9.14 -1.27 -11.23
N ASP A 261 -8.98 -1.08 -12.54
CA ASP A 261 -7.98 -0.17 -13.09
C ASP A 261 -8.41 1.28 -12.86
N ARG A 262 -9.68 1.58 -13.13
CA ARG A 262 -10.29 2.88 -12.87
C ARG A 262 -10.10 3.31 -11.42
N SER A 263 -10.42 2.41 -10.48
CA SER A 263 -10.35 2.73 -9.05
C SER A 263 -8.93 2.97 -8.55
N ARG A 264 -7.96 2.16 -9.00
CA ARG A 264 -6.54 2.30 -8.62
C ARG A 264 -5.88 3.53 -9.26
N ALA A 265 -6.11 3.77 -10.56
CA ALA A 265 -5.61 4.96 -11.24
C ALA A 265 -6.13 6.24 -10.56
N TRP A 266 -7.45 6.34 -10.37
CA TRP A 266 -8.05 7.50 -9.72
C TRP A 266 -7.57 7.69 -8.28
N ALA A 267 -7.49 6.61 -7.49
CA ALA A 267 -7.03 6.67 -6.10
C ALA A 267 -5.57 7.13 -6.00
N GLY A 268 -4.66 6.58 -6.81
CA GLY A 268 -3.26 7.00 -6.82
C GLY A 268 -3.08 8.46 -7.27
N ILE A 269 -3.79 8.88 -8.33
CA ILE A 269 -3.74 10.26 -8.84
C ILE A 269 -4.21 11.23 -7.75
N LYS A 270 -5.31 10.91 -7.06
CA LYS A 270 -5.83 11.72 -5.95
C LYS A 270 -5.00 11.65 -4.68
N ALA A 271 -4.28 10.55 -4.42
CA ALA A 271 -3.38 10.43 -3.28
C ALA A 271 -2.15 11.34 -3.43
N LEU A 272 -1.51 11.38 -4.61
CA LEU A 272 -0.37 12.26 -4.88
C LEU A 272 -0.79 13.71 -5.16
N ASN A 273 -1.94 13.92 -5.80
CA ASN A 273 -2.50 15.26 -6.04
C ASN A 273 -4.03 15.28 -5.84
N PRO A 274 -4.51 15.60 -4.62
CA PRO A 274 -5.94 15.72 -4.33
C PRO A 274 -6.70 16.70 -5.26
N ASP A 275 -5.99 17.74 -5.74
CA ASP A 275 -6.53 18.79 -6.59
C ASP A 275 -6.41 18.46 -8.10
N ALA A 276 -5.93 17.26 -8.46
CA ALA A 276 -5.84 16.82 -9.85
C ALA A 276 -7.22 16.92 -10.54
N PRO A 277 -7.32 17.43 -11.78
CA PRO A 277 -8.58 17.72 -12.46
C PRO A 277 -9.26 16.46 -13.04
N VAL A 278 -9.22 15.34 -12.32
CA VAL A 278 -9.81 14.05 -12.71
C VAL A 278 -11.04 13.71 -11.87
N ASN A 279 -12.08 13.20 -12.53
CA ASN A 279 -13.28 12.63 -11.94
C ASN A 279 -13.21 11.10 -12.01
N TYR A 280 -13.95 10.41 -11.14
CA TYR A 280 -13.93 8.94 -11.12
C TYR A 280 -14.44 8.31 -12.43
N ASP A 281 -15.45 8.92 -13.04
CA ASP A 281 -16.13 8.42 -14.24
C ASP A 281 -15.56 8.99 -15.56
N ASP A 282 -14.39 9.63 -15.54
CA ASP A 282 -13.71 10.09 -16.76
C ASP A 282 -13.44 8.91 -17.71
N LYS A 283 -13.62 9.10 -19.02
CA LYS A 283 -13.59 7.98 -19.99
C LYS A 283 -12.28 7.20 -19.96
N TYR A 284 -11.18 7.92 -19.75
CA TYR A 284 -9.81 7.43 -19.57
C TYR A 284 -9.06 8.45 -18.70
N PHE A 285 -7.86 8.11 -18.24
CA PHE A 285 -6.93 9.03 -17.60
C PHE A 285 -5.67 9.15 -18.45
N ASP A 286 -5.10 10.35 -18.56
CA ASP A 286 -3.82 10.55 -19.23
C ASP A 286 -2.66 9.90 -18.44
N LEU A 287 -1.68 9.35 -19.15
CA LEU A 287 -0.42 8.92 -18.52
C LEU A 287 0.25 10.09 -17.78
N LEU A 288 0.45 11.22 -18.46
CA LEU A 288 1.31 12.31 -18.03
C LEU A 288 0.55 13.35 -17.21
N GLN A 289 0.37 13.09 -15.91
CA GLN A 289 -0.26 14.01 -14.97
C GLN A 289 0.70 15.13 -14.54
N SER A 290 0.14 16.29 -14.18
CA SER A 290 0.91 17.45 -13.66
C SER A 290 0.50 17.80 -12.23
N SER A 291 1.45 18.28 -11.43
CA SER A 291 1.23 18.69 -10.03
C SER A 291 2.01 19.95 -9.72
N ASN A 292 1.41 20.88 -8.97
CA ASN A 292 2.11 22.01 -8.35
C ASN A 292 2.63 21.68 -6.93
N LYS A 293 2.26 20.51 -6.39
CA LYS A 293 2.73 20.01 -5.10
C LYS A 293 3.95 19.13 -5.31
N LYS A 294 4.97 19.35 -4.48
CA LYS A 294 6.14 18.47 -4.43
C LYS A 294 5.76 17.13 -3.79
N ILE A 295 6.24 16.04 -4.37
CA ILE A 295 5.97 14.67 -3.93
C ILE A 295 7.23 14.11 -3.26
N SER A 296 7.08 13.49 -2.09
CA SER A 296 8.17 12.81 -1.37
C SER A 296 8.07 11.29 -1.53
N VAL A 297 9.14 10.56 -1.22
CA VAL A 297 9.09 9.08 -1.13
C VAL A 297 8.03 8.63 -0.11
N ALA A 298 7.82 9.38 0.98
CA ALA A 298 6.78 9.09 1.96
C ALA A 298 5.34 9.31 1.42
N ASP A 299 5.13 10.18 0.43
CA ASP A 299 3.85 10.30 -0.27
C ASP A 299 3.58 9.07 -1.14
N VAL A 300 4.61 8.57 -1.83
CA VAL A 300 4.54 7.34 -2.64
C VAL A 300 4.28 6.11 -1.75
N MET A 301 4.99 5.98 -0.63
CA MET A 301 4.73 4.92 0.35
C MET A 301 3.30 4.98 0.93
N ARG A 302 2.73 6.18 1.14
CA ARG A 302 1.32 6.36 1.51
C ARG A 302 0.37 5.98 0.39
N MET A 303 0.70 6.33 -0.85
CA MET A 303 -0.07 6.00 -2.05
C MET A 303 -0.13 4.48 -2.28
N GLN A 304 0.99 3.75 -2.19
CA GLN A 304 1.03 2.28 -2.28
C GLN A 304 0.23 1.59 -1.17
N ARG A 305 -0.08 2.28 -0.08
CA ARG A 305 -0.96 1.81 1.01
C ARG A 305 -2.41 2.24 0.87
N ASN A 306 -2.76 3.07 -0.11
CA ASN A 306 -4.05 3.74 -0.17
C ASN A 306 -5.22 2.77 -0.41
N ARG A 307 -6.24 2.89 0.44
CA ARG A 307 -7.48 2.13 0.43
C ARG A 307 -8.69 3.07 0.45
N PHE A 308 -8.61 4.15 -0.32
CA PHE A 308 -9.63 5.20 -0.46
C PHE A 308 -9.81 6.12 0.75
N GLU A 309 -8.82 6.20 1.66
CA GLU A 309 -8.84 7.13 2.80
C GLU A 309 -9.11 8.58 2.34
N GLY A 310 -9.99 9.27 3.05
CA GLY A 310 -10.37 10.66 2.73
C GLY A 310 -11.32 10.81 1.53
N THR A 311 -11.83 9.72 0.96
CA THR A 311 -12.76 9.75 -0.18
C THR A 311 -14.15 9.19 0.14
N GLN A 312 -15.05 9.19 -0.84
CA GLN A 312 -16.39 8.61 -0.75
C GLN A 312 -16.43 7.08 -0.91
N PHE A 313 -15.33 6.46 -1.35
CA PHE A 313 -15.26 5.02 -1.64
C PHE A 313 -14.71 4.23 -0.46
N LYS A 314 -14.95 2.92 -0.49
CA LYS A 314 -14.41 1.95 0.46
C LYS A 314 -13.63 0.86 -0.29
N PRO A 315 -12.65 0.21 0.34
CA PRO A 315 -11.91 -0.88 -0.29
C PRO A 315 -12.79 -2.15 -0.40
N LEU A 316 -12.69 -2.86 -1.52
CA LEU A 316 -13.61 -3.94 -1.92
C LEU A 316 -13.64 -5.12 -0.92
N ASP A 317 -12.48 -5.47 -0.37
CA ASP A 317 -12.29 -6.48 0.68
C ASP A 317 -12.94 -6.10 2.03
N GLN A 318 -13.41 -4.86 2.21
CA GLN A 318 -14.19 -4.46 3.38
C GLN A 318 -15.68 -4.84 3.29
N MET A 319 -16.20 -5.22 2.11
CA MET A 319 -17.63 -5.53 1.92
C MET A 319 -18.15 -6.63 2.87
N GLU A 320 -17.34 -7.67 3.09
CA GLU A 320 -17.72 -8.79 3.95
C GLU A 320 -17.84 -8.36 5.42
N LEU A 321 -16.84 -7.63 5.92
CA LEU A 321 -16.79 -7.10 7.29
C LEU A 321 -17.90 -6.07 7.57
N ASP A 322 -18.30 -5.31 6.55
CA ASP A 322 -19.43 -4.37 6.60
C ASP A 322 -20.80 -5.05 6.39
N GLY A 323 -20.84 -6.38 6.37
CA GLY A 323 -22.08 -7.17 6.26
C GLY A 323 -22.77 -7.09 4.90
N LYS A 324 -22.04 -6.73 3.84
CA LYS A 324 -22.53 -6.68 2.45
C LYS A 324 -22.29 -7.96 1.65
N GLY A 325 -21.58 -8.92 2.25
CA GLY A 325 -21.22 -10.19 1.64
C GLY A 325 -19.92 -10.12 0.83
N ILE A 326 -19.50 -11.28 0.30
CA ILE A 326 -18.26 -11.42 -0.45
C ILE A 326 -18.39 -10.75 -1.83
N PRO A 327 -17.41 -9.94 -2.27
CA PRO A 327 -17.40 -9.35 -3.61
C PRO A 327 -17.56 -10.40 -4.72
N GLN A 328 -18.47 -10.16 -5.66
CA GLN A 328 -18.69 -11.06 -6.79
C GLN A 328 -17.95 -10.56 -8.04
N ARG A 329 -17.08 -11.42 -8.58
CA ARG A 329 -16.29 -11.11 -9.79
C ARG A 329 -17.19 -10.64 -10.94
N GLY A 330 -16.81 -9.52 -11.56
CA GLY A 330 -17.57 -8.92 -12.66
C GLY A 330 -18.82 -8.13 -12.25
N LYS A 331 -19.09 -7.95 -10.95
CA LYS A 331 -20.08 -6.98 -10.45
C LYS A 331 -19.37 -5.80 -9.80
N ASN A 332 -19.68 -4.61 -10.29
CA ASN A 332 -19.16 -3.36 -9.73
C ASN A 332 -20.12 -2.87 -8.65
N ASP A 333 -19.61 -2.57 -7.46
CA ASP A 333 -20.38 -1.89 -6.41
C ASP A 333 -20.21 -0.35 -6.55
N PRO A 334 -21.25 0.46 -6.29
CA PRO A 334 -21.13 1.92 -6.37
C PRO A 334 -20.18 2.55 -5.33
N VAL A 335 -20.00 1.92 -4.17
CA VAL A 335 -19.21 2.43 -3.02
C VAL A 335 -17.93 1.63 -2.80
N TYR A 336 -17.99 0.30 -2.91
CA TYR A 336 -16.84 -0.57 -2.66
C TYR A 336 -16.05 -0.83 -3.94
N LYS A 337 -14.78 -0.38 -3.96
CA LYS A 337 -13.90 -0.33 -5.13
C LYS A 337 -12.61 -1.10 -4.86
N TYR A 338 -11.96 -1.64 -5.89
CA TYR A 338 -10.72 -2.40 -5.69
C TYR A 338 -9.57 -1.44 -5.32
N PRO A 339 -8.97 -1.55 -4.11
CA PRO A 339 -7.98 -0.58 -3.64
C PRO A 339 -6.61 -0.80 -4.26
N LEU A 340 -5.73 0.18 -4.10
CA LEU A 340 -4.32 0.05 -4.45
C LEU A 340 -3.61 -0.79 -3.36
N GLY A 341 -3.66 -0.34 -2.10
CA GLY A 341 -3.13 -1.08 -0.94
C GLY A 341 -4.00 -2.27 -0.56
N ASN A 342 -3.87 -3.39 -1.27
CA ASN A 342 -4.79 -4.51 -1.21
C ASN A 342 -4.12 -5.79 -0.63
N PRO A 343 -4.86 -6.88 -0.32
CA PRO A 343 -4.31 -8.08 0.30
C PRO A 343 -3.43 -8.94 -0.62
N ASN A 344 -3.46 -8.68 -1.93
CA ASN A 344 -2.74 -9.46 -2.93
C ASN A 344 -1.31 -8.96 -3.16
N VAL A 345 -0.96 -7.78 -2.61
CA VAL A 345 0.36 -7.18 -2.78
C VAL A 345 1.41 -8.12 -2.16
N MET A 346 2.21 -8.77 -3.01
CA MET A 346 3.26 -9.71 -2.59
C MET A 346 4.54 -8.98 -2.20
N GLU A 347 4.87 -7.94 -2.95
CA GLU A 347 5.92 -6.97 -2.64
C GLU A 347 5.52 -5.59 -3.18
N ALA A 348 6.20 -4.56 -2.69
CA ALA A 348 6.13 -3.23 -3.27
C ALA A 348 7.49 -2.56 -3.21
N HIS A 349 7.84 -1.86 -4.28
CA HIS A 349 9.13 -1.18 -4.39
C HIS A 349 9.02 0.25 -4.91
N ILE A 350 9.99 1.07 -4.50
CA ILE A 350 10.21 2.44 -4.98
C ILE A 350 11.70 2.61 -5.25
N PHE A 351 12.09 2.70 -6.51
CA PHE A 351 13.39 3.26 -6.88
C PHE A 351 13.34 4.78 -6.71
N GLN A 352 14.34 5.31 -6.01
CA GLN A 352 14.61 6.73 -5.80
C GLN A 352 15.98 7.04 -6.41
N LEU A 353 15.99 7.40 -7.70
CA LEU A 353 17.20 7.74 -8.44
C LEU A 353 17.68 9.14 -8.09
N LYS A 354 18.97 9.30 -7.83
CA LYS A 354 19.58 10.55 -7.36
C LYS A 354 20.83 10.87 -8.17
N ASP A 355 20.87 12.06 -8.78
CA ASP A 355 21.96 12.48 -9.68
C ASP A 355 23.36 12.39 -9.02
N ASN A 356 23.44 12.63 -7.70
CA ASN A 356 24.66 12.59 -6.89
C ASN A 356 25.13 11.18 -6.46
N ILE A 357 24.33 10.13 -6.64
CA ILE A 357 24.73 8.76 -6.31
C ILE A 357 25.43 8.11 -7.52
N PRO A 358 26.56 7.39 -7.34
CA PRO A 358 27.24 6.70 -8.44
C PRO A 358 26.39 5.60 -9.10
N ALA A 359 26.53 5.44 -10.41
CA ALA A 359 25.88 4.34 -11.16
C ALA A 359 26.33 2.96 -10.64
N SER A 360 27.59 2.84 -10.22
CA SER A 360 28.14 1.66 -9.56
C SER A 360 27.44 1.27 -8.25
N MET A 361 26.60 2.13 -7.68
CA MET A 361 25.73 1.87 -6.52
C MET A 361 24.25 1.70 -6.88
N GLY A 362 23.90 1.59 -8.16
CA GLY A 362 22.51 1.63 -8.64
C GLY A 362 22.01 3.04 -9.01
N GLY A 363 22.82 4.09 -8.81
CA GLY A 363 22.40 5.47 -9.10
C GLY A 363 21.29 6.03 -8.19
N GLY A 364 21.01 5.34 -7.07
CA GLY A 364 19.95 5.70 -6.14
C GLY A 364 19.66 4.57 -5.14
N THR A 365 18.48 4.62 -4.54
CA THR A 365 18.03 3.68 -3.51
C THR A 365 16.76 2.97 -3.96
N MET A 366 16.67 1.65 -3.79
CA MET A 366 15.41 0.91 -3.84
C MET A 366 14.86 0.76 -2.42
N TRP A 367 13.69 1.34 -2.17
CA TRP A 367 12.88 1.08 -1.00
C TRP A 367 12.03 -0.15 -1.28
N LEU A 368 12.28 -1.27 -0.59
CA LEU A 368 11.59 -2.54 -0.80
C LEU A 368 10.77 -2.92 0.43
N SER A 369 9.52 -3.31 0.21
CA SER A 369 8.66 -3.97 1.18
C SER A 369 8.30 -5.35 0.66
N VAL A 370 8.80 -6.41 1.30
CA VAL A 370 8.41 -7.80 1.00
C VAL A 370 7.24 -8.17 1.92
N GLY A 371 6.13 -8.62 1.31
CA GLY A 371 4.80 -8.63 1.89
C GLY A 371 4.05 -7.31 1.63
N SER A 372 2.71 -7.34 1.76
CA SER A 372 1.88 -6.15 1.48
C SER A 372 2.28 -4.95 2.34
N PRO A 373 2.61 -3.79 1.75
CA PRO A 373 3.10 -2.62 2.48
C PRO A 373 2.06 -2.07 3.45
N ARG A 374 0.78 -2.49 3.34
CA ARG A 374 -0.26 -2.17 4.34
C ARG A 374 0.17 -2.54 5.76
N PHE A 375 0.93 -3.62 5.95
CA PHE A 375 1.41 -4.07 7.26
C PHE A 375 2.87 -4.57 7.27
N ALA A 376 3.59 -4.50 6.14
CA ALA A 376 5.05 -4.64 6.06
C ALA A 376 5.75 -3.26 5.99
N PRO A 377 6.99 -3.12 6.51
CA PRO A 377 7.79 -1.91 6.39
C PRO A 377 8.57 -1.86 5.06
N TYR A 378 8.90 -0.66 4.59
CA TYR A 378 9.89 -0.45 3.52
C TYR A 378 11.31 -0.32 4.10
N LEU A 379 12.28 -1.03 3.51
CA LEU A 379 13.71 -0.89 3.83
C LEU A 379 14.49 -0.38 2.60
N PRO A 380 15.47 0.53 2.78
CA PRO A 380 16.28 1.03 1.67
C PRO A 380 17.51 0.14 1.38
N TYR A 381 17.75 -0.10 0.08
CA TYR A 381 18.86 -0.87 -0.47
C TYR A 381 19.51 -0.12 -1.66
N TYR A 382 20.85 -0.13 -1.75
CA TYR A 382 21.58 0.27 -2.96
C TYR A 382 21.82 -0.94 -3.87
N GLY A 383 22.06 -0.70 -5.16
CA GLY A 383 22.26 -1.76 -6.16
C GLY A 383 23.59 -2.51 -6.08
N ASN A 384 24.59 -2.01 -5.32
CA ASN A 384 25.91 -2.66 -5.24
C ASN A 384 26.03 -3.77 -4.19
N ILE A 385 24.96 -4.14 -3.48
CA ILE A 385 24.99 -5.26 -2.55
C ILE A 385 25.48 -6.56 -3.22
N ASN A 386 26.17 -7.39 -2.45
CA ASN A 386 26.67 -8.71 -2.87
C ASN A 386 25.88 -9.86 -2.24
N ASN A 387 25.03 -9.58 -1.24
CA ASN A 387 24.13 -10.54 -0.61
C ASN A 387 22.93 -9.81 0.02
N THR A 388 21.91 -10.56 0.44
CA THR A 388 20.76 -10.06 1.21
C THR A 388 20.67 -10.77 2.57
N TYR A 389 19.85 -10.25 3.48
CA TYR A 389 19.62 -10.90 4.77
C TYR A 389 18.90 -12.25 4.61
N ALA A 390 19.32 -13.28 5.36
CA ALA A 390 18.91 -14.66 5.17
C ALA A 390 17.38 -14.90 5.21
N ALA A 391 16.62 -14.09 5.95
CA ALA A 391 15.16 -14.20 5.99
C ALA A 391 14.48 -13.89 4.64
N TYR A 392 15.12 -13.11 3.77
CA TYR A 392 14.65 -12.88 2.40
C TYR A 392 14.95 -14.03 1.44
N GLN A 393 15.76 -15.03 1.83
CA GLN A 393 16.22 -16.11 0.95
C GLN A 393 15.51 -17.44 1.22
N VAL A 394 14.51 -17.45 2.10
CA VAL A 394 13.81 -18.66 2.53
C VAL A 394 12.81 -19.10 1.45
N ASP A 395 13.32 -19.95 0.55
CA ASP A 395 12.68 -20.45 -0.66
C ASP A 395 11.66 -21.59 -0.33
N THR A 396 10.41 -21.22 -0.07
CA THR A 396 9.33 -22.15 0.37
C THR A 396 7.94 -21.61 0.08
N THR A 397 7.04 -22.49 -0.38
CA THR A 397 5.60 -22.22 -0.57
C THR A 397 4.74 -22.46 0.69
N GLN A 398 5.36 -22.85 1.80
CA GLN A 398 4.69 -23.05 3.10
C GLN A 398 5.21 -22.07 4.14
N TYR A 399 4.32 -21.63 5.04
CA TYR A 399 4.66 -20.72 6.15
C TYR A 399 5.92 -21.17 6.89
N ASN A 400 6.86 -20.23 7.01
CA ASN A 400 8.11 -20.43 7.74
C ASN A 400 8.44 -19.16 8.54
N LYS A 401 8.50 -19.27 9.87
CA LYS A 401 8.84 -18.19 10.82
C LYS A 401 10.20 -17.52 10.58
N ASP A 402 11.09 -18.17 9.83
CA ASP A 402 12.42 -17.65 9.52
C ASP A 402 12.43 -16.90 8.17
N SER A 403 11.32 -16.91 7.42
CA SER A 403 11.11 -16.13 6.19
C SER A 403 10.52 -14.76 6.50
N TRP A 404 11.05 -13.72 5.86
CA TRP A 404 10.52 -12.36 5.93
C TRP A 404 9.09 -12.28 5.42
N TYR A 405 8.83 -12.83 4.23
CA TYR A 405 7.52 -12.79 3.59
C TYR A 405 6.46 -13.47 4.46
N TRP A 406 6.75 -14.65 5.00
CA TRP A 406 5.76 -15.42 5.74
C TRP A 406 5.36 -14.77 7.07
N VAL A 407 6.32 -14.17 7.78
CA VAL A 407 6.04 -13.33 8.97
C VAL A 407 5.22 -12.09 8.58
N ALA A 408 5.58 -11.40 7.48
CA ALA A 408 4.82 -10.25 6.98
C ALA A 408 3.38 -10.61 6.59
N SER A 409 3.18 -11.74 5.90
CA SER A 409 1.86 -12.26 5.52
C SER A 409 1.03 -12.63 6.75
N HIS A 410 1.63 -13.29 7.75
CA HIS A 410 0.91 -13.66 8.98
C HIS A 410 0.50 -12.43 9.82
N ILE A 411 1.38 -11.42 9.94
CA ILE A 411 1.04 -10.11 10.51
C ILE A 411 -0.13 -9.47 9.73
N TYR A 412 -0.09 -9.48 8.40
CA TYR A 412 -1.18 -8.96 7.57
C TYR A 412 -2.51 -9.68 7.88
N ASP A 413 -2.47 -11.01 7.91
CA ASP A 413 -3.64 -11.87 8.09
C ASP A 413 -4.31 -11.65 9.46
N MET A 414 -3.50 -11.59 10.53
CA MET A 414 -3.96 -11.24 11.87
C MET A 414 -4.56 -9.82 11.93
N ALA A 415 -3.88 -8.82 11.35
CA ALA A 415 -4.33 -7.43 11.33
C ALA A 415 -5.63 -7.24 10.54
N ALA A 416 -5.77 -7.91 9.40
CA ALA A 416 -6.93 -7.85 8.53
C ALA A 416 -8.17 -8.53 9.13
N LYS A 417 -7.99 -9.64 9.87
CA LYS A 417 -9.06 -10.37 10.56
C LYS A 417 -9.50 -9.70 11.86
N HIS A 418 -8.57 -9.12 12.61
CA HIS A 418 -8.81 -8.49 13.92
C HIS A 418 -8.71 -6.94 13.88
N GLN A 419 -9.34 -6.31 12.89
CA GLN A 419 -9.24 -4.85 12.67
C GLN A 419 -9.60 -4.00 13.90
N LYS A 420 -10.52 -4.46 14.76
CA LYS A 420 -10.91 -3.77 16.00
C LYS A 420 -9.81 -3.76 17.07
N LEU A 421 -9.01 -4.82 17.12
CA LEU A 421 -7.94 -5.03 18.11
C LEU A 421 -6.69 -4.24 17.73
N PHE A 422 -6.35 -4.22 16.43
CA PHE A 422 -5.10 -3.63 15.94
C PHE A 422 -5.26 -2.23 15.32
N GLY A 423 -6.40 -1.93 14.68
CA GLY A 423 -6.63 -0.68 13.96
C GLY A 423 -5.48 -0.31 13.02
N ASN A 424 -4.93 0.89 13.19
CA ASN A 424 -3.78 1.38 12.42
C ASN A 424 -2.44 1.21 13.17
N SER A 425 -2.39 0.61 14.36
CA SER A 425 -1.17 0.60 15.22
C SER A 425 0.08 0.08 14.51
N ILE A 426 -0.05 -1.00 13.76
CA ILE A 426 1.02 -1.63 12.98
C ILE A 426 1.53 -0.68 11.88
N GLN A 427 0.60 0.01 11.18
CA GLN A 427 0.97 1.02 10.18
C GLN A 427 1.71 2.20 10.79
N GLU A 428 1.25 2.71 11.93
CA GLU A 428 1.94 3.83 12.60
C GLU A 428 3.33 3.43 13.09
N LYS A 429 3.51 2.17 13.54
CA LYS A 429 4.82 1.62 13.89
C LYS A 429 5.78 1.62 12.68
N TRP A 430 5.34 1.14 11.52
CA TRP A 430 6.17 1.10 10.32
C TRP A 430 6.39 2.46 9.69
N LYS A 431 5.40 3.36 9.69
CA LYS A 431 5.59 4.77 9.26
C LYS A 431 6.64 5.49 10.11
N ALA A 432 6.68 5.23 11.42
CA ALA A 432 7.69 5.81 12.31
C ALA A 432 9.10 5.26 12.03
N LEU A 433 9.22 3.95 11.78
CA LEU A 433 10.47 3.33 11.31
C LEU A 433 10.91 3.92 9.96
N GLU A 434 10.01 4.02 8.99
CA GLU A 434 10.30 4.53 7.65
C GLU A 434 10.70 6.00 7.66
N ALA A 435 10.06 6.85 8.46
CA ALA A 435 10.48 8.24 8.63
C ALA A 435 11.93 8.33 9.14
N ARG A 436 12.30 7.51 10.14
CA ARG A 436 13.68 7.39 10.62
C ARG A 436 14.62 6.90 9.50
N LEU A 437 14.24 5.85 8.78
CA LEU A 437 15.05 5.29 7.70
C LEU A 437 15.25 6.28 6.54
N ILE A 438 14.26 7.12 6.22
CA ILE A 438 14.37 8.20 5.22
C ILE A 438 15.41 9.24 5.66
N ASP A 439 15.39 9.67 6.92
CA ASP A 439 16.36 10.63 7.47
C ASP A 439 17.77 10.04 7.63
N GLU A 440 17.90 8.74 7.88
CA GLU A 440 19.18 8.01 7.92
C GLU A 440 19.74 7.82 6.50
N GLN A 441 18.89 7.40 5.56
CA GLN A 441 19.25 7.16 4.18
C GLN A 441 19.71 8.45 3.47
N ALA A 442 19.06 9.59 3.74
CA ALA A 442 19.50 10.88 3.22
C ALA A 442 20.94 11.25 3.66
N LYS A 443 21.33 10.92 4.90
CA LYS A 443 22.69 11.17 5.41
C LYS A 443 23.72 10.21 4.79
N LEU A 444 23.34 8.94 4.59
CA LEU A 444 24.18 7.98 3.85
C LEU A 444 24.38 8.43 2.40
N ASP A 445 23.34 8.94 1.75
CA ASP A 445 23.42 9.48 0.39
C ASP A 445 24.38 10.69 0.30
N GLU A 446 24.34 11.61 1.28
CA GLU A 446 25.31 12.71 1.37
C GLU A 446 26.74 12.22 1.60
N GLN A 447 26.94 11.27 2.52
CA GLN A 447 28.24 10.66 2.81
C GLN A 447 28.83 9.99 1.56
N TYR A 448 28.05 9.12 0.91
CA TYR A 448 28.51 8.34 -0.24
C TYR A 448 28.68 9.21 -1.50
N ALA A 449 27.87 10.25 -1.69
CA ALA A 449 28.13 11.25 -2.72
C ALA A 449 29.46 11.98 -2.48
N ALA A 450 29.79 12.32 -1.23
CA ALA A 450 31.04 13.01 -0.87
C ALA A 450 32.29 12.12 -1.03
N THR A 451 32.19 10.80 -0.81
CA THR A 451 33.30 9.84 -1.01
C THR A 451 33.41 9.29 -2.43
N GLY A 452 32.48 9.62 -3.33
CA GLY A 452 32.41 9.05 -4.68
C GLY A 452 31.86 7.62 -4.73
N GLY A 453 31.20 7.18 -3.66
CA GLY A 453 30.59 5.88 -3.47
C GLY A 453 31.04 5.17 -2.20
N ALA A 454 30.50 3.96 -1.99
CA ALA A 454 30.86 3.04 -0.92
C ALA A 454 31.20 1.65 -1.48
N SER A 455 31.97 0.87 -0.71
CA SER A 455 32.27 -0.51 -1.08
C SER A 455 31.03 -1.40 -1.06
N SER A 456 31.01 -2.45 -1.89
CA SER A 456 29.91 -3.43 -1.87
C SER A 456 29.82 -4.16 -0.52
N GLU A 457 30.93 -4.33 0.17
CA GLU A 457 31.05 -5.03 1.45
C GLU A 457 30.42 -4.21 2.59
N GLU A 458 30.73 -2.92 2.65
CA GLU A 458 30.16 -1.96 3.61
C GLU A 458 28.64 -1.85 3.45
N VAL A 459 28.18 -1.68 2.21
CA VAL A 459 26.74 -1.57 1.90
C VAL A 459 26.00 -2.88 2.18
N THR A 460 26.60 -4.03 1.85
CA THR A 460 26.02 -5.35 2.16
C THR A 460 25.92 -5.54 3.67
N ALA A 461 26.97 -5.24 4.43
CA ALA A 461 26.96 -5.38 5.89
C ALA A 461 25.88 -4.49 6.55
N SER A 462 25.84 -3.20 6.21
CA SER A 462 24.87 -2.26 6.78
C SER A 462 23.42 -2.60 6.41
N SER A 463 23.16 -3.02 5.18
CA SER A 463 21.80 -3.42 4.76
C SER A 463 21.35 -4.74 5.40
N MET A 464 22.24 -5.71 5.57
CA MET A 464 21.94 -6.95 6.29
C MET A 464 21.70 -6.73 7.79
N GLU A 465 22.50 -5.88 8.45
CA GLU A 465 22.31 -5.51 9.87
C GLU A 465 20.94 -4.83 10.10
N ARG A 466 20.60 -3.84 9.26
CA ARG A 466 19.29 -3.17 9.27
C ARG A 466 18.14 -4.16 9.08
N ALA A 467 18.25 -5.07 8.13
CA ALA A 467 17.23 -6.10 7.90
C ALA A 467 17.12 -7.08 9.08
N GLU A 468 18.24 -7.48 9.70
CA GLU A 468 18.22 -8.32 10.89
C GLU A 468 17.54 -7.63 12.09
N GLU A 469 17.81 -6.34 12.32
CA GLU A 469 17.16 -5.53 13.36
C GLU A 469 15.64 -5.47 13.13
N VAL A 470 15.20 -5.05 11.94
CA VAL A 470 13.77 -4.92 11.65
C VAL A 470 13.06 -6.28 11.66
N PHE A 471 13.70 -7.37 11.22
CA PHE A 471 13.09 -8.70 11.29
C PHE A 471 12.93 -9.20 12.74
N LYS A 472 13.82 -8.81 13.67
CA LYS A 472 13.61 -9.05 15.11
C LYS A 472 12.39 -8.27 15.62
N GLU A 473 12.23 -7.01 15.22
CA GLU A 473 11.05 -6.22 15.56
C GLU A 473 9.75 -6.80 14.97
N MET A 474 9.77 -7.32 13.74
CA MET A 474 8.63 -7.98 13.11
C MET A 474 8.19 -9.23 13.87
N LYS A 475 9.14 -10.11 14.25
CA LYS A 475 8.81 -11.31 15.03
C LYS A 475 8.35 -11.00 16.46
N ALA A 476 8.86 -9.93 17.06
CA ALA A 476 8.35 -9.44 18.35
C ALA A 476 6.89 -8.94 18.24
N LEU A 477 6.58 -8.20 17.18
CA LEU A 477 5.21 -7.75 16.88
C LEU A 477 4.28 -8.92 16.59
N GLU A 478 4.71 -9.89 15.79
CA GLU A 478 3.96 -11.11 15.48
C GLU A 478 3.52 -11.84 16.76
N ALA A 479 4.46 -12.09 17.68
CA ALA A 479 4.17 -12.72 18.97
C ALA A 479 3.25 -11.87 19.88
N GLU A 480 3.42 -10.54 19.88
CA GLU A 480 2.52 -9.62 20.61
C GLU A 480 1.07 -9.69 20.07
N MET A 481 0.93 -9.83 18.74
CA MET A 481 -0.36 -9.96 18.08
C MET A 481 -1.03 -11.30 18.39
N GLU A 482 -0.29 -12.41 18.34
CA GLU A 482 -0.78 -13.73 18.75
C GLU A 482 -1.30 -13.72 20.20
N GLU A 483 -0.53 -13.12 21.13
CA GLU A 483 -0.92 -13.03 22.54
C GLU A 483 -2.20 -12.20 22.73
N LYS A 484 -2.30 -11.04 22.07
CA LYS A 484 -3.50 -10.18 22.12
C LYS A 484 -4.75 -10.88 21.59
N ILE A 485 -4.65 -11.61 20.48
CA ILE A 485 -5.77 -12.40 19.92
C ILE A 485 -6.20 -13.50 20.90
N LYS A 486 -5.24 -14.23 21.47
CA LYS A 486 -5.52 -15.28 22.45
C LYS A 486 -6.22 -14.74 23.70
N ASN A 487 -5.83 -13.55 24.16
CA ASN A 487 -6.44 -12.88 25.30
C ASN A 487 -7.86 -12.36 24.98
N GLU A 488 -8.11 -11.86 23.76
CA GLU A 488 -9.47 -11.50 23.29
C GLU A 488 -10.41 -12.72 23.22
N GLN A 489 -9.88 -13.89 22.83
CA GLN A 489 -10.65 -15.14 22.72
C GLN A 489 -10.90 -15.86 24.05
N THR A 490 -10.23 -15.46 25.13
CA THR A 490 -10.38 -16.08 26.46
C THR A 490 -11.43 -15.31 27.28
N PRO A 491 -12.58 -15.90 27.64
CA PRO A 491 -13.55 -15.23 28.51
C PRO A 491 -12.91 -14.88 29.85
N PRO A 492 -13.32 -13.78 30.53
CA PRO A 492 -12.89 -13.53 31.89
C PRO A 492 -13.33 -14.71 32.76
N SER A 493 -12.35 -15.47 33.28
CA SER A 493 -12.59 -16.55 34.20
C SER A 493 -13.37 -16.00 35.40
N SER A 494 -14.53 -16.56 35.69
CA SER A 494 -15.33 -16.16 36.84
C SER A 494 -14.54 -16.48 38.11
N SER A 495 -13.93 -15.45 38.71
CA SER A 495 -13.34 -15.55 40.04
C SER A 495 -14.44 -15.87 41.04
N SER A 496 -14.57 -17.15 41.38
CA SER A 496 -15.48 -17.65 42.39
C SER A 496 -15.04 -17.14 43.76
N GLU A 497 -15.76 -16.16 44.31
CA GLU A 497 -15.67 -15.84 45.74
C GLU A 497 -16.12 -17.05 46.57
N PRO A 498 -15.47 -17.32 47.73
CA PRO A 498 -15.88 -18.40 48.61
C PRO A 498 -17.11 -18.00 49.43
N SER A 499 -18.26 -18.61 49.17
CA SER A 499 -19.47 -18.43 49.97
C SER A 499 -19.34 -19.11 51.34
N SER A 500 -19.52 -18.36 52.43
CA SER A 500 -19.80 -18.93 53.76
C SER A 500 -21.31 -19.12 53.95
N SER A 501 -21.67 -20.24 54.59
CA SER A 501 -22.99 -20.88 54.50
C SER A 501 -23.86 -20.76 55.76
N THR A 502 -25.18 -20.90 55.60
CA THR A 502 -26.01 -21.62 56.60
C THR A 502 -27.30 -22.23 56.00
N SER A 503 -27.37 -23.58 56.00
CA SER A 503 -28.51 -24.46 56.39
C SER A 503 -29.93 -24.24 55.80
N GLU A 504 -30.75 -25.26 55.48
CA GLU A 504 -30.95 -26.58 56.12
C GLU A 504 -31.27 -27.77 55.17
N SER A 505 -31.07 -28.98 55.70
CA SER A 505 -31.63 -30.33 55.38
C SER A 505 -32.72 -30.50 54.28
N SER A 506 -32.75 -31.56 53.46
CA SER A 506 -32.70 -32.98 53.90
C SER A 506 -32.53 -34.03 52.76
N SER A 507 -31.80 -35.11 53.06
CA SER A 507 -31.85 -36.53 52.58
C SER A 507 -32.57 -36.93 51.26
N THR A 508 -32.10 -37.88 50.42
CA THR A 508 -31.38 -39.16 50.73
C THR A 508 -30.77 -39.85 49.48
N THR A 509 -29.56 -40.44 49.59
CA THR A 509 -29.00 -41.67 48.88
C THR A 509 -29.02 -41.82 47.33
N SER A 510 -28.04 -42.43 46.64
CA SER A 510 -26.77 -43.09 47.04
C SER A 510 -25.86 -43.49 45.84
N SER A 511 -24.52 -43.46 46.04
CA SER A 511 -23.45 -44.28 45.38
C SER A 511 -23.24 -44.19 43.83
N THR A 512 -22.05 -44.34 43.23
CA THR A 512 -20.85 -45.15 43.61
C THR A 512 -19.57 -44.72 42.84
N SER A 513 -18.37 -44.93 43.41
CA SER A 513 -17.04 -45.22 42.76
C SER A 513 -16.44 -44.23 41.72
N SER A 514 -15.11 -44.05 41.57
CA SER A 514 -13.91 -44.58 42.26
C SER A 514 -12.64 -43.79 41.86
N THR A 515 -11.73 -43.56 42.84
CA THR A 515 -10.26 -43.85 42.87
C THR A 515 -9.43 -43.66 41.57
N SER A 516 -8.20 -43.09 41.53
CA SER A 516 -7.11 -43.15 42.53
C SER A 516 -6.02 -42.07 42.31
N GLN A 517 -5.39 -41.59 43.41
CA GLN A 517 -3.93 -41.56 43.75
C GLN A 517 -2.88 -41.12 42.68
N SER A 518 -1.74 -40.47 43.01
CA SER A 518 -1.02 -40.20 44.27
C SER A 518 -0.07 -38.98 44.07
N GLN A 519 -0.13 -37.93 44.90
CA GLN A 519 0.73 -37.66 46.10
C GLN A 519 2.24 -37.43 45.89
N SER A 520 2.68 -36.20 46.23
CA SER A 520 3.84 -35.85 47.08
C SER A 520 3.88 -34.30 47.19
N SER A 521 3.37 -33.66 48.26
CA SER A 521 4.11 -33.19 49.45
C SER A 521 5.35 -32.31 49.16
N SER A 522 5.61 -31.14 49.77
CA SER A 522 4.86 -30.23 50.69
C SER A 522 5.64 -28.86 50.73
N SER A 523 5.39 -27.79 51.51
CA SER A 523 4.57 -27.56 52.72
C SER A 523 4.21 -26.06 52.92
N THR A 524 3.39 -25.80 53.96
CA THR A 524 3.27 -24.59 54.82
C THR A 524 4.61 -23.89 55.17
N ASN A 525 4.74 -22.62 55.59
CA ASN A 525 3.84 -21.65 56.25
C ASN A 525 4.47 -20.22 56.14
N GLU A 526 3.98 -19.06 56.60
CA GLU A 526 2.77 -18.59 57.34
C GLU A 526 2.55 -17.06 57.05
N THR A 527 1.63 -16.38 57.74
CA THR A 527 1.32 -14.94 57.59
C THR A 527 1.18 -14.22 58.94
N SER A 528 1.71 -13.00 59.07
CA SER A 528 1.29 -11.98 60.07
C SER A 528 1.52 -10.57 59.45
N THR A 529 0.57 -9.65 59.23
CA THR A 529 -0.27 -8.84 60.16
C THR A 529 0.52 -8.15 61.28
N SER A 530 0.29 -6.87 61.65
CA SER A 530 -1.00 -6.15 61.69
C SER A 530 -0.93 -4.60 61.62
N SER A 531 -2.00 -4.01 61.05
CA SER A 531 -2.83 -2.84 61.47
C SER A 531 -2.23 -1.54 62.03
N SER A 532 -2.54 -0.41 61.36
CA SER A 532 -3.49 0.66 61.77
C SER A 532 -3.47 1.83 60.77
N SER A 533 -4.45 2.75 60.64
CA SER A 533 -5.82 2.87 61.19
C SER A 533 -6.68 3.82 60.29
N ASP A 534 -7.96 4.01 60.60
CA ASP A 534 -9.01 4.62 59.75
C ASP A 534 -8.96 6.14 59.52
N VAL A 535 -9.35 6.60 58.32
CA VAL A 535 -10.34 7.70 58.12
C VAL A 535 -11.18 7.42 56.85
N GLU A 536 -12.50 7.54 56.99
CA GLU A 536 -13.53 7.38 55.95
C GLU A 536 -13.43 8.43 54.82
N LYS A 537 -13.59 8.04 53.55
CA LYS A 537 -13.53 8.96 52.39
C LYS A 537 -14.52 8.58 51.26
N PRO A 538 -15.16 9.55 50.56
CA PRO A 538 -16.16 9.25 49.54
C PRO A 538 -15.57 8.60 48.27
N LYS A 539 -16.43 7.92 47.52
CA LYS A 539 -16.13 7.14 46.29
C LYS A 539 -16.20 8.01 45.01
N PRO A 540 -15.13 8.08 44.19
CA PRO A 540 -15.18 8.49 42.77
C PRO A 540 -14.77 7.31 41.86
N SER A 541 -15.52 6.85 40.86
CA SER A 541 -15.92 7.49 39.58
C SER A 541 -14.74 7.88 38.67
N GLU A 542 -14.56 7.10 37.60
CA GLU A 542 -13.85 7.38 36.32
C GLU A 542 -12.77 8.48 36.31
N THR A 543 -11.49 8.10 36.38
CA THR A 543 -10.33 8.67 35.64
C THR A 543 -9.02 8.03 36.12
N SER A 544 -8.23 7.43 35.23
CA SER A 544 -6.87 6.92 35.58
C SER A 544 -5.75 7.39 34.65
N ASP A 545 -6.05 7.74 33.39
CA ASP A 545 -5.02 7.87 32.34
C ASP A 545 -4.87 9.29 31.79
N THR A 546 -5.39 10.32 32.49
CA THR A 546 -5.43 11.70 32.00
C THR A 546 -4.90 12.71 33.00
N LEU A 547 -3.89 13.48 32.59
CA LEU A 547 -3.46 14.70 33.29
C LEU A 547 -4.28 15.90 32.79
N VAL A 548 -4.72 16.78 33.68
CA VAL A 548 -5.56 17.94 33.35
C VAL A 548 -5.00 19.20 34.00
N ASP A 549 -4.74 20.23 33.19
CA ASP A 549 -4.49 21.59 33.67
C ASP A 549 -5.85 22.29 33.83
N THR A 550 -6.31 22.46 35.06
CA THR A 550 -7.64 22.98 35.37
C THR A 550 -7.79 24.48 35.09
N ALA A 551 -6.68 25.21 34.99
CA ALA A 551 -6.68 26.66 34.71
C ALA A 551 -6.89 26.97 33.22
N THR A 552 -6.31 26.16 32.33
CA THR A 552 -6.38 26.32 30.88
C THR A 552 -7.37 25.37 30.20
N GLY A 553 -7.79 24.30 30.88
CA GLY A 553 -8.67 23.26 30.35
C GLY A 553 -7.96 22.25 29.44
N VAL A 554 -6.62 22.28 29.37
CA VAL A 554 -5.83 21.35 28.56
C VAL A 554 -5.78 19.97 29.22
N ARG A 555 -5.94 18.92 28.42
CA ARG A 555 -5.96 17.52 28.85
C ARG A 555 -4.90 16.73 28.07
N LEU A 556 -4.15 15.89 28.77
CA LEU A 556 -3.18 14.96 28.20
C LEU A 556 -3.59 13.54 28.58
N GLN A 557 -4.05 12.75 27.60
CA GLN A 557 -4.45 11.36 27.82
C GLN A 557 -3.34 10.42 27.38
N ASN A 558 -2.68 9.81 28.38
CA ASN A 558 -1.64 8.78 28.26
C ASN A 558 -1.35 8.19 29.66
N ALA A 559 -1.55 6.88 29.82
CA ALA A 559 -1.33 6.16 31.07
C ALA A 559 0.12 6.22 31.58
N ASP A 560 1.12 6.27 30.68
CA ASP A 560 2.53 6.32 31.06
C ASP A 560 2.87 7.61 31.82
N LEU A 561 2.26 8.73 31.44
CA LEU A 561 2.49 10.03 32.10
C LEU A 561 1.97 10.02 33.54
N VAL A 562 0.80 9.40 33.76
CA VAL A 562 0.21 9.25 35.09
C VAL A 562 1.00 8.26 35.93
N LYS A 563 1.41 7.12 35.34
CA LYS A 563 2.26 6.11 35.99
C LYS A 563 3.64 6.66 36.38
N ALA A 564 4.21 7.54 35.57
CA ALA A 564 5.45 8.27 35.86
C ALA A 564 5.26 9.45 36.84
N ASN A 565 4.02 9.69 37.30
CA ASN A 565 3.64 10.74 38.25
C ASN A 565 4.12 12.15 37.81
N LEU A 566 3.98 12.44 36.52
CA LEU A 566 4.40 13.71 35.93
C LEU A 566 3.39 14.81 36.26
N LYS A 567 3.90 16.01 36.58
CA LYS A 567 3.08 17.20 36.80
C LYS A 567 2.98 18.02 35.52
N LEU A 568 1.75 18.28 35.10
CA LEU A 568 1.40 19.15 33.99
C LEU A 568 1.31 20.61 34.47
N ALA A 569 1.90 21.52 33.71
CA ALA A 569 1.67 22.95 33.79
C ALA A 569 1.51 23.53 32.38
N VAL A 570 0.51 24.40 32.18
CA VAL A 570 0.26 25.03 30.87
C VAL A 570 0.20 26.54 30.98
N LYS A 571 0.96 27.24 30.12
CA LYS A 571 0.88 28.69 29.96
C LYS A 571 0.17 29.03 28.64
N LYS A 572 -1.07 29.48 28.73
CA LYS A 572 -1.84 29.98 27.57
C LYS A 572 -1.50 31.43 27.24
N THR A 573 -1.25 31.72 25.97
CA THR A 573 -1.16 33.06 25.40
C THR A 573 -2.28 33.24 24.37
N ILE A 574 -3.04 34.33 24.46
CA ILE A 574 -4.16 34.63 23.56
C ILE A 574 -3.71 35.71 22.56
N GLU A 575 -3.92 35.46 21.27
CA GLU A 575 -3.67 36.41 20.18
C GLU A 575 -4.98 36.70 19.43
N GLU A 576 -4.97 37.68 18.51
CA GLU A 576 -6.18 38.05 17.77
C GLU A 576 -6.71 36.88 16.92
N ASN A 577 -5.79 36.23 16.20
CA ASN A 577 -6.05 35.17 15.22
C ASN A 577 -5.38 33.83 15.58
N ALA A 578 -4.90 33.66 16.82
CA ALA A 578 -4.34 32.40 17.30
C ALA A 578 -4.45 32.29 18.83
N ASP A 579 -4.33 31.06 19.35
CA ASP A 579 -4.01 30.80 20.76
C ASP A 579 -2.73 29.95 20.81
N SER A 580 -1.81 30.24 21.72
CA SER A 580 -0.60 29.45 21.95
C SER A 580 -0.64 28.80 23.34
N TYR A 581 -0.38 27.48 23.40
CA TYR A 581 -0.38 26.66 24.61
C TYR A 581 1.03 26.12 24.86
N ASP A 582 1.75 26.73 25.79
CA ASP A 582 3.07 26.26 26.21
C ASP A 582 2.91 25.17 27.27
N ILE A 583 3.15 23.91 26.89
CA ILE A 583 2.89 22.72 27.71
C ILE A 583 4.22 22.22 28.28
N THR A 584 4.32 22.19 29.61
CA THR A 584 5.48 21.64 30.32
C THR A 584 5.06 20.44 31.17
N LEU A 585 5.80 19.34 31.06
CA LEU A 585 5.76 18.24 32.02
C LEU A 585 7.01 18.27 32.90
N THR A 586 6.82 18.08 34.20
CA THR A 586 7.92 17.93 35.17
C THR A 586 7.80 16.61 35.93
N ASN A 587 8.92 15.95 36.16
CA ASN A 587 8.95 14.72 36.95
C ASN A 587 8.89 15.03 38.47
N PRO A 588 8.75 14.02 39.34
CA PRO A 588 8.71 14.23 40.80
C PRO A 588 9.95 14.91 41.41
N LYS A 589 11.09 14.98 40.70
CA LYS A 589 12.30 15.71 41.10
C LYS A 589 12.32 17.17 40.66
N GLY A 590 11.34 17.61 39.85
CA GLY A 590 11.25 18.96 39.28
C GLY A 590 11.98 19.14 37.95
N GLU A 591 12.48 18.07 37.34
CA GLU A 591 13.18 18.11 36.05
C GLU A 591 12.14 18.09 34.91
N ALA A 592 12.37 18.88 33.84
CA ALA A 592 11.48 18.93 32.69
C ALA A 592 11.61 17.67 31.80
N VAL A 593 10.48 17.18 31.28
CA VAL A 593 10.39 15.99 30.41
C VAL A 593 9.98 16.44 29.01
N SER A 594 10.89 16.30 28.04
CA SER A 594 10.72 16.80 26.67
C SER A 594 10.21 15.76 25.66
N GLN A 595 10.42 14.46 25.92
CA GLN A 595 9.98 13.34 25.07
C GLN A 595 9.19 12.32 25.89
N VAL A 596 8.14 11.77 25.27
CA VAL A 596 7.18 10.84 25.88
C VAL A 596 6.63 9.84 24.86
N SER A 597 5.96 8.79 25.32
CA SER A 597 5.08 7.98 24.47
C SER A 597 3.93 8.81 23.89
N SER A 598 3.40 8.38 22.73
CA SER A 598 2.37 9.10 21.96
C SER A 598 1.17 9.50 22.85
N THR A 599 1.05 10.79 23.13
CA THR A 599 0.03 11.36 24.00
C THR A 599 -1.05 12.06 23.19
N LEU A 600 -2.33 11.82 23.51
CA LEU A 600 -3.43 12.60 22.97
C LEU A 600 -3.56 13.91 23.75
N VAL A 601 -3.22 15.02 23.09
CA VAL A 601 -3.38 16.38 23.61
C VAL A 601 -4.76 16.88 23.21
N THR A 602 -5.50 17.44 24.16
CA THR A 602 -6.77 18.13 23.89
C THR A 602 -6.70 19.55 24.46
N VAL A 603 -6.88 20.55 23.60
CA VAL A 603 -6.84 21.98 23.98
C VAL A 603 -8.15 22.69 23.63
N PRO A 604 -8.67 23.61 24.47
CA PRO A 604 -9.83 24.42 24.12
C PRO A 604 -9.55 25.35 22.93
N VAL A 605 -10.60 25.73 22.19
CA VAL A 605 -10.51 26.71 21.11
C VAL A 605 -11.50 27.86 21.26
N LYS A 606 -11.19 29.00 20.63
CA LYS A 606 -11.97 30.24 20.71
C LYS A 606 -13.39 30.05 20.19
N GLN A 607 -14.38 30.42 21.00
CA GLN A 607 -15.79 30.18 20.69
C GLN A 607 -16.22 30.81 19.36
N GLY A 608 -16.78 29.98 18.46
CA GLY A 608 -17.20 30.39 17.13
C GLY A 608 -16.07 30.65 16.12
N ALA A 609 -14.81 30.41 16.47
CA ALA A 609 -13.70 30.46 15.53
C ALA A 609 -13.58 29.15 14.73
N THR A 610 -13.16 29.25 13.47
CA THR A 610 -12.74 28.08 12.68
C THR A 610 -11.24 27.90 12.84
N VAL A 611 -10.81 26.74 13.35
CA VAL A 611 -9.39 26.37 13.42
C VAL A 611 -8.89 26.08 12.01
N GLU A 612 -7.75 26.67 11.66
CA GLU A 612 -7.12 26.52 10.34
C GLU A 612 -5.92 25.57 10.39
N SER A 613 -5.17 25.58 11.50
CA SER A 613 -3.97 24.76 11.68
C SER A 613 -3.52 24.71 13.14
N VAL A 614 -2.78 23.66 13.48
CA VAL A 614 -2.06 23.50 14.75
C VAL A 614 -0.59 23.24 14.43
N TYR A 615 0.32 23.94 15.11
CA TYR A 615 1.77 23.75 14.95
C TYR A 615 2.46 23.62 16.31
N ALA A 616 3.51 22.79 16.40
CA ALA A 616 4.52 22.96 17.44
C ALA A 616 5.47 24.08 17.04
N MET A 617 5.89 24.86 18.04
CA MET A 617 6.76 26.02 17.86
C MET A 617 8.14 25.73 18.44
N LYS A 618 9.18 25.99 17.66
CA LYS A 618 10.59 25.92 18.07
C LYS A 618 11.28 27.23 17.69
N ASP A 619 11.96 27.85 18.65
CA ASP A 619 12.66 29.14 18.48
C ASP A 619 11.79 30.24 17.84
N GLY A 620 10.49 30.25 18.20
CA GLY A 620 9.49 31.19 17.68
C GLY A 620 8.97 30.89 16.26
N LYS A 621 9.44 29.82 15.61
CA LYS A 621 9.02 29.39 14.27
C LYS A 621 8.14 28.14 14.34
N GLN A 622 7.29 27.95 13.32
CA GLN A 622 6.54 26.70 13.13
C GLN A 622 7.52 25.58 12.77
N ALA A 623 7.55 24.51 13.55
CA ALA A 623 8.49 23.40 13.40
C ALA A 623 7.82 22.12 12.87
N GLU A 624 6.60 21.84 13.33
CA GLU A 624 5.82 20.65 12.95
C GLU A 624 4.35 21.05 12.87
N LYS A 625 3.60 20.49 11.92
CA LYS A 625 2.15 20.71 11.76
C LYS A 625 1.40 19.45 12.18
N PHE A 626 0.34 19.63 12.97
CA PHE A 626 -0.50 18.53 13.45
C PHE A 626 -1.83 18.48 12.71
N ASP A 627 -2.22 17.27 12.32
CA ASP A 627 -3.62 16.95 12.06
C ASP A 627 -4.38 16.93 13.38
N PHE A 628 -5.61 17.45 13.37
CA PHE A 628 -6.42 17.61 14.57
C PHE A 628 -7.89 17.26 14.30
N VAL A 629 -8.57 16.75 15.32
CA VAL A 629 -10.01 16.52 15.34
C VAL A 629 -10.67 17.66 16.10
N LEU A 630 -11.69 18.30 15.51
CA LEU A 630 -12.53 19.27 16.21
C LEU A 630 -13.64 18.52 16.98
N ASN A 631 -13.63 18.66 18.30
CA ASN A 631 -14.58 17.99 19.18
C ASN A 631 -15.87 18.80 19.34
N LYS A 632 -16.96 18.12 19.75
CA LYS A 632 -18.28 18.74 19.97
C LYS A 632 -18.28 19.78 21.11
N ASP A 633 -17.31 19.69 22.04
CA ASP A 633 -17.17 20.59 23.20
C ASP A 633 -16.32 21.85 22.92
N GLN A 634 -16.01 22.13 21.64
CA GLN A 634 -15.11 23.23 21.23
C GLN A 634 -13.70 23.11 21.80
N THR A 635 -13.22 21.87 21.90
CA THR A 635 -11.79 21.55 21.99
C THR A 635 -11.31 21.00 20.64
N ILE A 636 -9.99 21.00 20.43
CA ILE A 636 -9.36 20.18 19.39
C ILE A 636 -8.45 19.14 20.03
N SER A 637 -8.36 17.96 19.42
CA SER A 637 -7.46 16.89 19.84
C SER A 637 -6.46 16.54 18.74
N PHE A 638 -5.19 16.37 19.12
CA PHE A 638 -4.09 15.94 18.26
C PHE A 638 -3.12 15.04 19.04
N LYS A 639 -2.28 14.26 18.37
CA LYS A 639 -1.28 13.39 19.03
C LYS A 639 0.13 13.96 18.91
N THR A 640 0.96 13.76 19.92
CA THR A 640 2.38 14.17 19.93
C THR A 640 3.23 13.22 20.78
N THR A 641 4.55 13.19 20.54
CA THR A 641 5.56 12.47 21.32
C THR A 641 6.52 13.41 22.06
N HIS A 642 6.32 14.73 21.95
CA HIS A 642 7.12 15.76 22.64
C HIS A 642 6.22 16.84 23.24
N PHE A 643 6.78 17.67 24.11
CA PHE A 643 6.07 18.83 24.66
C PHE A 643 6.84 20.12 24.43
N SER A 644 6.11 21.13 23.97
CA SER A 644 6.61 22.44 23.54
C SER A 644 5.42 23.43 23.53
N THR A 645 5.61 24.60 22.91
CA THR A 645 4.50 25.52 22.64
C THR A 645 3.71 25.11 21.41
N TYR A 646 2.42 24.83 21.58
CA TYR A 646 1.48 24.51 20.51
C TYR A 646 0.65 25.72 20.11
N LYS A 647 0.78 26.19 18.86
CA LYS A 647 0.05 27.33 18.31
C LYS A 647 -1.12 26.88 17.45
N VAL A 648 -2.32 27.24 17.86
CA VAL A 648 -3.60 27.01 17.18
C VAL A 648 -3.98 28.28 16.43
N ASN A 649 -3.98 28.24 15.09
CA ASN A 649 -4.34 29.39 14.26
C ASN A 649 -5.82 29.36 13.88
N TYR A 650 -6.46 30.53 13.86
CA TYR A 650 -7.86 30.73 13.53
C TYR A 650 -8.03 31.47 12.19
N LYS A 651 -8.99 31.02 11.38
CA LYS A 651 -9.27 31.58 10.06
C LYS A 651 -9.72 33.05 10.15
N VAL A 652 -8.98 33.95 9.50
CA VAL A 652 -9.28 35.39 9.48
C VAL A 652 -10.53 35.68 8.64
N VAL A 653 -11.62 36.09 9.28
CA VAL A 653 -12.85 36.54 8.59
C VAL A 653 -12.67 37.97 8.10
N LYS A 654 -12.19 38.16 6.86
CA LYS A 654 -12.21 39.46 6.18
C LYS A 654 -13.65 39.94 6.02
N LYS A 655 -14.07 40.98 6.76
CA LYS A 655 -15.34 41.68 6.53
C LYS A 655 -15.34 42.27 5.11
N ALA A 656 -16.25 41.80 4.26
CA ALA A 656 -16.45 42.35 2.93
C ALA A 656 -16.92 43.83 3.01
N PRO A 657 -16.49 44.71 2.07
CA PRO A 657 -17.05 46.05 1.96
C PRO A 657 -18.55 45.99 1.63
N LYS A 658 -19.38 46.81 2.30
CA LYS A 658 -20.83 46.83 2.05
C LYS A 658 -21.14 47.27 0.60
N PRO A 659 -21.83 46.46 -0.22
CA PRO A 659 -22.23 46.90 -1.56
C PRO A 659 -23.37 47.94 -1.49
N LYS A 660 -23.31 48.95 -2.36
CA LYS A 660 -24.37 49.97 -2.51
C LYS A 660 -25.60 49.36 -3.21
N LYS A 661 -26.80 49.65 -2.71
CA LYS A 661 -28.08 49.23 -3.32
C LYS A 661 -28.35 49.89 -4.67
N ARG A 662 -28.62 49.08 -5.69
CA ARG A 662 -29.46 49.25 -6.91
C ARG A 662 -29.53 47.86 -7.55
N GLY A 663 -30.60 47.37 -8.15
CA GLY A 663 -31.99 47.82 -8.30
C GLY A 663 -32.79 46.64 -8.90
N PHE A 664 -34.07 46.51 -8.60
CA PHE A 664 -34.89 45.32 -8.88
C PHE A 664 -35.12 45.05 -10.39
N LEU A 665 -35.18 43.79 -10.82
CA LEU A 665 -36.39 43.11 -11.36
C LEU A 665 -36.09 41.62 -11.72
N PRO A 666 -37.10 40.71 -11.66
CA PRO A 666 -36.90 39.26 -11.78
C PRO A 666 -37.20 38.69 -13.18
N SER A 667 -36.75 37.45 -13.44
CA SER A 667 -37.27 36.61 -14.52
C SER A 667 -37.46 35.16 -14.07
N THR A 668 -38.67 34.66 -14.32
CA THR A 668 -39.20 33.30 -14.08
C THR A 668 -38.43 32.17 -14.76
N GLY A 669 -38.43 30.96 -14.19
CA GLY A 669 -37.85 29.80 -14.87
C GLY A 669 -37.92 28.41 -14.19
N GLU A 670 -38.85 28.13 -13.27
CA GLU A 670 -39.00 26.75 -12.77
C GLU A 670 -39.55 25.81 -13.85
N LYS A 671 -38.85 24.69 -14.09
CA LYS A 671 -39.39 23.53 -14.79
C LYS A 671 -39.10 22.26 -14.00
N VAL A 672 -40.12 21.79 -13.30
CA VAL A 672 -40.15 20.45 -12.68
C VAL A 672 -40.36 19.41 -13.77
N THR A 673 -39.42 18.50 -13.98
CA THR A 673 -39.58 17.37 -14.90
C THR A 673 -40.22 16.17 -14.20
N PHE A 674 -41.44 15.86 -14.60
CA PHE A 674 -42.11 14.59 -14.30
C PHE A 674 -41.29 13.41 -14.86
N LEU A 675 -40.75 12.55 -13.99
CA LEU A 675 -40.33 11.20 -14.37
C LEU A 675 -40.67 10.18 -13.26
N GLY A 676 -41.97 10.05 -12.99
CA GLY A 676 -42.46 9.27 -11.84
C GLY A 676 -43.85 8.65 -12.04
N LEU A 677 -44.18 8.17 -13.25
CA LEU A 677 -45.51 7.56 -13.51
C LEU A 677 -45.54 6.47 -14.61
N ALA A 678 -44.39 5.92 -15.03
CA ALA A 678 -44.33 4.81 -15.99
C ALA A 678 -44.05 3.44 -15.35
N GLY A 679 -43.45 3.38 -14.15
CA GLY A 679 -43.05 2.12 -13.49
C GLY A 679 -44.18 1.32 -12.85
N ILE A 680 -45.31 1.96 -12.50
CA ILE A 680 -46.39 1.34 -11.72
C ILE A 680 -47.35 0.51 -12.59
N VAL A 681 -47.54 0.90 -13.86
CA VAL A 681 -48.45 0.19 -14.78
C VAL A 681 -47.88 -1.16 -15.23
N ILE A 682 -46.58 -1.27 -15.42
CA ILE A 682 -45.93 -2.52 -15.89
C ILE A 682 -45.93 -3.58 -14.78
N LEU A 683 -45.73 -3.19 -13.52
CA LEU A 683 -45.72 -4.13 -12.39
C LEU A 683 -47.10 -4.79 -12.15
N GLY A 684 -48.18 -4.02 -12.32
CA GLY A 684 -49.56 -4.52 -12.19
C GLY A 684 -49.91 -5.58 -13.25
N VAL A 685 -49.47 -5.38 -14.50
CA VAL A 685 -49.73 -6.33 -15.60
C VAL A 685 -48.99 -7.65 -15.40
N VAL A 686 -47.73 -7.61 -14.92
CA VAL A 686 -46.93 -8.83 -14.66
C VAL A 686 -47.53 -9.65 -13.50
N ILE A 687 -47.96 -9.00 -12.41
CA ILE A 687 -48.60 -9.66 -11.27
C ILE A 687 -49.93 -10.32 -11.69
N PHE A 688 -50.73 -9.66 -12.53
CA PHE A 688 -52.00 -10.21 -13.04
C PHE A 688 -51.80 -11.45 -13.94
N ILE A 689 -50.76 -11.44 -14.79
CA ILE A 689 -50.42 -12.58 -15.67
C ILE A 689 -49.92 -13.78 -14.86
N LEU A 690 -49.11 -13.55 -13.81
CA LEU A 690 -48.61 -14.62 -12.94
C LEU A 690 -49.73 -15.24 -12.08
N ALA A 691 -50.61 -14.42 -11.51
CA ALA A 691 -51.77 -14.91 -10.75
C ALA A 691 -52.71 -15.78 -11.61
N LYS A 692 -52.89 -15.44 -12.90
CA LYS A 692 -53.75 -16.21 -13.82
C LYS A 692 -53.12 -17.52 -14.32
N ARG A 693 -51.79 -17.67 -14.25
CA ARG A 693 -51.09 -18.95 -14.53
C ARG A 693 -51.11 -19.92 -13.34
N SER A 694 -51.01 -19.40 -12.10
CA SER A 694 -51.06 -20.25 -10.89
C SER A 694 -52.38 -21.04 -10.74
N LYS A 695 -53.49 -20.46 -11.21
CA LYS A 695 -54.83 -21.07 -11.12
C LYS A 695 -55.16 -22.13 -12.18
N LYS A 696 -54.19 -22.59 -12.99
CA LYS A 696 -54.41 -23.59 -14.06
C LYS A 696 -53.61 -24.89 -13.91
N ASN A 697 -52.93 -25.08 -12.77
CA ASN A 697 -52.17 -26.30 -12.44
C ASN A 697 -52.77 -27.05 -11.22
N HIS A 698 -53.98 -26.72 -10.81
CA HIS A 698 -54.76 -27.44 -9.79
C HIS A 698 -56.23 -27.52 -10.20
N GLU A 699 -56.48 -28.28 -11.27
CA GLU A 699 -57.74 -28.95 -11.62
C GLU A 699 -57.38 -30.19 -12.48
#